data_AF-X0J9W5-F1
#
_entry.id   AF-X0J9W5-F1
#
_cell.length_a   1.000
_cell.length_b   1.000
_cell.length_c   1.000
_cell.angle_alpha   90.00
_cell.angle_beta   90.00
_cell.angle_gamma   90.00
#
_symmetry.space_group_name_H-M   'P 1'
#
loop_
_entity.id
_entity.type
_entity.pdbx_description
1 polymer ?
#
loop_
_entity_poly.entity_id
_entity_poly.type
_entity_poly.pdbx_seq_one_letter_code
_entity_poly.pdbx_strand_id
1 'polypeptide(L)'
;MEDELSISEDYDNYADRQQTLLWKAVEAGQEDTARSLLRHDFIRINETDYEGRTLLLLAVGLGHTNIVECLLDRHDIDVNLQDGNGNLPLNEAAGNGHEAISSLLLEKDDIGVNLKDGDKRTPLIKAASNGHGAIVRQLLERNDIDVNLGNDEGDTPLVEAAWNGHETVVSLLLGKTDIQPNARGESGITPLYTAAAEGHNIVVGLLLERDDIELNVKTSSDETPLFAAANNGHESVTKLLLSRDGIDLNVNCHGDTPLSAALDRGHKVVSELLLYQEGNELEHNGSIDRGYFLLSKALDRGLQDIASKILIAKISRNVEIPIGRSPLSWAAERNKTDQIRSILRIDTLDPNLRDAQGRTPLSRAAECDSISVVSLLLESSRIDVNNGDLDGRTPLSIAADTQNYAVVSILVTRDTVTLHSLVREGNLSSVEILLDNRYDINTKNGVGQSSLHVAVDNNRFDIAVRLLSRGANVNAEDHSSTTPLCLAVQQKRRDFAELLLDYSASTKGITFHGWRSLYEEFSPQYTLRITEKTSGSRRVDFLSRNNLLANEPEAGRQLFLLPDYQTWSFAILKSLDTTTMMYTKPPDLQDAMQMKCYHCYTGQTAGAYAVAYFPILQLDLSKGKITWEGCGVGWSMGKLGQDSGSVRYFSMLQESGIPDDGYELFQQLLAESTSKWLEFCIQFEDHLSHVRLDQLKSQGKRPETISHLAENALHIAQLRRALQGQVRSAEEFNTDLGRLHGGGKEQRAFEYIHTFADIRQQLQILDETIRDLLQFEFAWASINEAHKSTSLAISMKRLSWITFIFLPAMFAASLFGMNVDILENNPDWRWVVVF
;
A
#
# COMPACT_ATOMS: atom_id res chain seq x y z
N MET A 1 66.66 -52.53 89.37
CA MET A 1 65.55 -52.60 88.41
C MET A 1 64.48 -51.54 88.67
N GLU A 2 64.35 -51.00 89.90
CA GLU A 2 63.41 -49.88 90.18
C GLU A 2 64.04 -48.46 90.01
N ASP A 3 65.37 -48.30 90.17
CA ASP A 3 66.01 -46.96 90.01
C ASP A 3 66.16 -46.47 88.57
N GLU A 4 66.22 -47.38 87.58
CA GLU A 4 66.27 -46.99 86.15
C GLU A 4 64.91 -46.48 85.63
N LEU A 5 63.80 -46.84 86.28
CA LEU A 5 62.45 -46.38 85.91
C LEU A 5 62.18 -44.93 86.35
N SER A 6 62.72 -44.48 87.49
CA SER A 6 62.46 -43.11 87.99
C SER A 6 63.24 -42.02 87.22
N ILE A 7 64.45 -42.34 86.75
CA ILE A 7 65.27 -41.41 85.95
C ILE A 7 64.70 -41.27 84.53
N SER A 8 64.12 -42.35 84.00
CA SER A 8 63.40 -42.36 82.72
C SER A 8 62.18 -41.43 82.75
N GLU A 9 61.35 -41.51 83.80
CA GLU A 9 60.13 -40.70 83.92
C GLU A 9 60.41 -39.19 84.05
N ASP A 10 61.47 -38.79 84.75
CA ASP A 10 61.86 -37.37 84.86
C ASP A 10 62.48 -36.83 83.56
N TYR A 11 63.18 -37.67 82.80
CA TYR A 11 63.78 -37.30 81.51
C TYR A 11 62.71 -37.11 80.43
N ASP A 12 61.73 -38.02 80.36
CA ASP A 12 60.61 -37.92 79.42
C ASP A 12 59.74 -36.69 79.71
N ASN A 13 59.48 -36.37 80.99
CA ASN A 13 58.75 -35.17 81.39
C ASN A 13 59.51 -33.86 81.05
N TYR A 14 60.85 -33.88 81.13
CA TYR A 14 61.66 -32.73 80.70
C TYR A 14 61.59 -32.55 79.18
N ALA A 15 61.71 -33.63 78.40
CA ALA A 15 61.61 -33.58 76.94
C ALA A 15 60.23 -33.04 76.49
N ASP A 16 59.14 -33.52 77.08
CA ASP A 16 57.77 -33.07 76.76
C ASP A 16 57.55 -31.58 77.07
N ARG A 17 58.13 -31.07 78.17
CA ARG A 17 58.09 -29.64 78.50
C ARG A 17 58.85 -28.79 77.50
N GLN A 18 60.03 -29.23 77.06
CA GLN A 18 60.80 -28.52 76.04
C GLN A 18 60.11 -28.57 74.68
N GLN A 19 59.49 -29.71 74.32
CA GLN A 19 58.66 -29.84 73.12
C GLN A 19 57.49 -28.85 73.15
N THR A 20 56.76 -28.77 74.25
CA THR A 20 55.65 -27.82 74.42
C THR A 20 56.12 -26.36 74.36
N LEU A 21 57.30 -26.06 74.92
CA LEU A 21 57.90 -24.73 74.84
C LEU A 21 58.31 -24.37 73.42
N LEU A 22 58.84 -25.34 72.66
CA LEU A 22 59.19 -25.16 71.25
C LEU A 22 57.94 -24.85 70.41
N TRP A 23 56.84 -25.58 70.58
CA TRP A 23 55.57 -25.27 69.91
C TRP A 23 55.11 -23.83 70.13
N LYS A 24 55.13 -23.36 71.38
CA LYS A 24 54.77 -21.96 71.70
C LYS A 24 55.77 -20.94 71.15
N ALA A 25 57.06 -21.28 71.14
CA ALA A 25 58.09 -20.43 70.56
C ALA A 25 57.90 -20.27 69.04
N VAL A 26 57.57 -21.36 68.34
CA VAL A 26 57.26 -21.35 66.90
C VAL A 26 55.98 -20.56 66.62
N GLU A 27 54.91 -20.79 67.39
CA GLU A 27 53.64 -20.06 67.26
C GLU A 27 53.82 -18.54 67.49
N ALA A 28 54.65 -18.15 68.46
CA ALA A 28 54.92 -16.75 68.80
C ALA A 28 56.04 -16.09 67.96
N GLY A 29 56.68 -16.82 67.04
CA GLY A 29 57.78 -16.31 66.22
C GLY A 29 59.07 -16.00 67.00
N GLN A 30 59.31 -16.67 68.13
CA GLN A 30 60.48 -16.44 68.99
C GLN A 30 61.71 -17.21 68.51
N GLU A 31 62.37 -16.65 67.49
CA GLU A 31 63.48 -17.26 66.75
C GLU A 31 64.63 -17.77 67.64
N ASP A 32 65.14 -16.93 68.55
CA ASP A 32 66.26 -17.30 69.42
C ASP A 32 65.94 -18.48 70.33
N THR A 33 64.70 -18.52 70.85
CA THR A 33 64.25 -19.59 71.73
C THR A 33 64.04 -20.89 70.95
N ALA A 34 63.42 -20.83 69.76
CA ALA A 34 63.26 -21.98 68.88
C ALA A 34 64.63 -22.54 68.46
N ARG A 35 65.56 -21.68 68.04
CA ARG A 35 66.93 -22.06 67.66
C ARG A 35 67.70 -22.72 68.80
N SER A 36 67.55 -22.23 70.04
CA SER A 36 68.20 -22.83 71.19
C SER A 36 67.63 -24.22 71.50
N LEU A 37 66.31 -24.39 71.40
CA LEU A 37 65.64 -25.66 71.68
C LEU A 37 65.92 -26.72 70.62
N LEU A 38 65.99 -26.33 69.34
CA LEU A 38 66.26 -27.23 68.22
C LEU A 38 67.69 -27.84 68.20
N ARG A 39 68.61 -27.35 69.04
CA ARG A 39 69.95 -27.96 69.21
C ARG A 39 69.95 -29.27 69.98
N HIS A 40 68.83 -29.62 70.63
CA HIS A 40 68.72 -30.81 71.44
C HIS A 40 68.19 -31.98 70.62
N ASP A 41 68.94 -33.08 70.55
CA ASP A 41 68.60 -34.26 69.75
C ASP A 41 67.32 -34.98 70.21
N PHE A 42 66.90 -34.81 71.47
CA PHE A 42 65.67 -35.41 72.01
C PHE A 42 64.37 -34.74 71.53
N ILE A 43 64.47 -33.58 70.84
CA ILE A 43 63.31 -32.88 70.29
C ILE A 43 62.78 -33.63 69.07
N ARG A 44 61.47 -33.85 69.05
CA ARG A 44 60.77 -34.59 67.99
C ARG A 44 60.15 -33.59 67.01
N ILE A 45 60.88 -33.24 65.95
CA ILE A 45 60.48 -32.18 65.00
C ILE A 45 59.35 -32.59 64.04
N ASN A 46 59.20 -33.89 63.80
CA ASN A 46 58.22 -34.46 62.87
C ASN A 46 56.92 -34.88 63.58
N GLU A 47 56.79 -34.67 64.89
CA GLU A 47 55.54 -34.91 65.60
C GLU A 47 54.50 -33.83 65.25
N THR A 48 53.23 -34.25 65.34
CA THR A 48 52.10 -33.37 65.07
C THR A 48 51.49 -32.80 66.35
N ASP A 49 50.96 -31.59 66.29
CA ASP A 49 50.12 -31.03 67.34
C ASP A 49 48.73 -31.70 67.41
N TYR A 50 47.85 -31.21 68.28
CA TYR A 50 46.49 -31.72 68.43
C TYR A 50 45.59 -31.45 67.21
N GLU A 51 46.00 -30.56 66.32
CA GLU A 51 45.33 -30.27 65.04
C GLU A 51 45.95 -31.08 63.89
N GLY A 52 46.95 -31.93 64.19
CA GLY A 52 47.63 -32.75 63.22
C GLY A 52 48.72 -32.02 62.43
N ARG A 53 49.08 -30.77 62.77
CA ARG A 53 50.12 -29.99 62.05
C ARG A 53 51.50 -30.35 62.53
N THR A 54 52.51 -30.33 61.66
CA THR A 54 53.93 -30.41 62.06
C THR A 54 54.48 -29.04 62.46
N LEU A 55 55.58 -29.01 63.22
CA LEU A 55 56.26 -27.75 63.59
C LEU A 55 56.68 -26.95 62.35
N LEU A 56 57.11 -27.65 61.29
CA LEU A 56 57.44 -27.04 60.01
C LEU A 56 56.22 -26.41 59.35
N LEU A 57 55.09 -27.12 59.26
CA LEU A 57 53.86 -26.56 58.69
C LEU A 57 53.36 -25.32 59.44
N LEU A 58 53.42 -25.34 60.78
CA LEU A 58 53.06 -24.17 61.59
C LEU A 58 53.98 -22.97 61.31
N ALA A 59 55.29 -23.18 61.30
CA ALA A 59 56.26 -22.12 61.01
C ALA A 59 56.10 -21.56 59.59
N VAL A 60 55.81 -22.44 58.61
CA VAL A 60 55.55 -22.07 57.22
C VAL A 60 54.26 -21.28 57.10
N GLY A 61 53.14 -21.77 57.62
CA GLY A 61 51.84 -21.08 57.53
C GLY A 61 51.81 -19.72 58.23
N LEU A 62 52.66 -19.52 59.25
CA LEU A 62 52.84 -18.23 59.93
C LEU A 62 53.88 -17.32 59.26
N GLY A 63 54.61 -17.80 58.25
CA GLY A 63 55.63 -17.03 57.55
C GLY A 63 56.91 -16.77 58.35
N HIS A 64 57.23 -17.62 59.33
CA HIS A 64 58.41 -17.46 60.20
C HIS A 64 59.70 -17.99 59.54
N THR A 65 60.22 -17.26 58.55
CA THR A 65 61.37 -17.68 57.70
C THR A 65 62.59 -18.16 58.50
N ASN A 66 63.03 -17.41 59.52
CA ASN A 66 64.22 -17.76 60.29
C ASN A 66 64.03 -19.04 61.13
N ILE A 67 62.80 -19.32 61.57
CA ILE A 67 62.46 -20.56 62.27
C ILE A 67 62.41 -21.72 61.29
N VAL A 68 61.86 -21.52 60.08
CA VAL A 68 61.89 -22.52 59.01
C VAL A 68 63.33 -22.88 58.65
N GLU A 69 64.23 -21.90 58.48
CA GLU A 69 65.65 -22.14 58.25
C GLU A 69 66.26 -23.03 59.35
N CYS A 70 66.01 -22.71 60.62
CA CYS A 70 66.51 -23.52 61.75
C CYS A 70 65.94 -24.95 61.78
N LEU A 71 64.68 -25.14 61.37
CA LEU A 71 64.05 -26.46 61.29
C LEU A 71 64.63 -27.27 60.13
N LEU A 72 64.91 -26.63 58.99
CA LEU A 72 65.49 -27.26 57.81
C LEU A 72 66.97 -27.64 58.00
N ASP A 73 67.70 -26.99 58.91
CA ASP A 73 69.07 -27.38 59.27
C ASP A 73 69.18 -28.73 59.99
N ARG A 74 68.07 -29.24 60.54
CA ARG A 74 68.05 -30.58 61.16
C ARG A 74 68.13 -31.67 60.09
N HIS A 75 68.94 -32.69 60.35
CA HIS A 75 69.17 -33.79 59.40
C HIS A 75 68.03 -34.81 59.35
N ASP A 76 67.16 -34.83 60.35
CA ASP A 76 66.04 -35.75 60.52
C ASP A 76 64.67 -35.11 60.21
N ILE A 77 64.66 -33.91 59.62
CA ILE A 77 63.42 -33.24 59.18
C ILE A 77 62.83 -33.96 57.96
N ASP A 78 61.53 -34.24 58.01
CA ASP A 78 60.79 -34.66 56.82
C ASP A 78 59.97 -33.48 56.29
N VAL A 79 60.43 -32.93 55.17
CA VAL A 79 59.84 -31.73 54.53
C VAL A 79 58.56 -32.03 53.74
N ASN A 80 58.17 -33.31 53.63
CA ASN A 80 57.01 -33.75 52.86
C ASN A 80 55.86 -34.27 53.74
N LEU A 81 55.94 -34.09 55.07
CA LEU A 81 54.87 -34.50 55.97
C LEU A 81 53.60 -33.68 55.76
N GLN A 82 52.49 -34.39 55.64
CA GLN A 82 51.16 -33.81 55.58
C GLN A 82 50.58 -33.61 56.98
N ASP A 83 49.88 -32.51 57.20
CA ASP A 83 49.05 -32.36 58.40
C ASP A 83 47.75 -33.18 58.33
N GLY A 84 46.94 -33.11 59.39
CA GLY A 84 45.62 -33.74 59.45
C GLY A 84 44.64 -33.31 58.36
N ASN A 85 44.89 -32.18 57.68
CA ASN A 85 44.10 -31.68 56.55
C ASN A 85 44.74 -32.03 55.19
N GLY A 86 45.91 -32.68 55.19
CA GLY A 86 46.65 -33.00 53.98
C GLY A 86 47.54 -31.87 53.46
N ASN A 87 47.73 -30.78 54.20
CA ASN A 87 48.56 -29.65 53.77
C ASN A 87 50.04 -30.04 53.78
N LEU A 88 50.79 -29.55 52.78
CA LEU A 88 52.23 -29.77 52.64
C LEU A 88 52.99 -28.45 52.85
N PRO A 89 54.19 -28.45 53.46
CA PRO A 89 54.98 -27.24 53.68
C PRO A 89 55.16 -26.40 52.40
N LEU A 90 55.58 -27.04 51.30
CA LEU A 90 55.80 -26.31 50.05
C LEU A 90 54.51 -25.77 49.44
N ASN A 91 53.38 -26.49 49.56
CA ASN A 91 52.08 -26.02 49.08
C ASN A 91 51.58 -24.80 49.85
N GLU A 92 51.74 -24.80 51.19
CA GLU A 92 51.36 -23.67 52.04
C GLU A 92 52.24 -22.45 51.78
N ALA A 93 53.56 -22.64 51.70
CA ALA A 93 54.47 -21.55 51.34
C ALA A 93 54.12 -20.95 49.97
N ALA A 94 53.82 -21.82 49.00
CA ALA A 94 53.41 -21.43 47.66
C ALA A 94 52.05 -20.72 47.63
N GLY A 95 51.06 -21.19 48.39
CA GLY A 95 49.74 -20.58 48.46
C GLY A 95 49.74 -19.22 49.16
N ASN A 96 50.49 -19.08 50.25
CA ASN A 96 50.55 -17.86 51.05
C ASN A 96 51.54 -16.81 50.50
N GLY A 97 52.28 -17.13 49.43
CA GLY A 97 53.21 -16.19 48.80
C GLY A 97 54.51 -16.00 49.58
N HIS A 98 54.90 -16.97 50.40
CA HIS A 98 56.13 -16.92 51.18
C HIS A 98 57.34 -17.29 50.32
N GLU A 99 57.81 -16.33 49.53
CA GLU A 99 58.90 -16.51 48.56
C GLU A 99 60.19 -17.05 49.21
N ALA A 100 60.66 -16.43 50.29
CA ALA A 100 61.90 -16.85 50.96
C ALA A 100 61.80 -18.27 51.54
N ILE A 101 60.64 -18.62 52.10
CA ILE A 101 60.36 -19.96 52.64
C ILE A 101 60.31 -20.99 51.51
N SER A 102 59.70 -20.65 50.38
CA SER A 102 59.67 -21.51 49.19
C SER A 102 61.07 -21.78 48.66
N SER A 103 61.94 -20.76 48.62
CA SER A 103 63.35 -20.94 48.24
C SER A 103 64.08 -21.90 49.17
N LEU A 104 63.96 -21.70 50.49
CA LEU A 104 64.60 -22.57 51.49
C LEU A 104 64.11 -24.03 51.39
N LEU A 105 62.82 -24.25 51.13
CA LEU A 105 62.27 -25.60 50.96
C LEU A 105 62.74 -26.24 49.64
N LEU A 106 62.89 -25.46 48.56
CA LEU A 106 63.34 -25.94 47.25
C LEU A 106 64.83 -26.27 47.18
N GLU A 107 65.63 -25.78 48.12
CA GLU A 107 67.04 -26.13 48.29
C GLU A 107 67.24 -27.57 48.81
N LYS A 108 66.20 -28.21 49.36
CA LYS A 108 66.26 -29.60 49.82
C LYS A 108 66.14 -30.58 48.65
N ASP A 109 67.07 -31.52 48.55
CA ASP A 109 67.12 -32.48 47.45
C ASP A 109 65.94 -33.46 47.46
N ASP A 110 65.38 -33.75 48.63
CA ASP A 110 64.28 -34.68 48.87
C ASP A 110 62.89 -34.04 48.85
N ILE A 111 62.78 -32.74 48.53
CA ILE A 111 61.49 -32.04 48.46
C ILE A 111 60.62 -32.56 47.29
N GLY A 112 59.40 -32.97 47.60
CA GLY A 112 58.43 -33.43 46.62
C GLY A 112 57.68 -32.29 45.94
N VAL A 113 58.27 -31.66 44.92
CA VAL A 113 57.70 -30.48 44.24
C VAL A 113 56.37 -30.72 43.51
N ASN A 114 56.02 -31.97 43.25
CA ASN A 114 54.79 -32.39 42.58
C ASN A 114 53.76 -33.03 43.53
N LEU A 115 54.01 -33.03 44.84
CA LEU A 115 53.10 -33.61 45.80
C LEU A 115 51.79 -32.82 45.85
N LYS A 116 50.69 -33.57 45.91
CA LYS A 116 49.35 -33.01 46.04
C LYS A 116 48.95 -32.93 47.50
N ASP A 117 48.44 -31.78 47.91
CA ASP A 117 47.85 -31.60 49.24
C ASP A 117 46.47 -32.29 49.36
N GLY A 118 45.80 -32.07 50.49
CA GLY A 118 44.45 -32.54 50.77
C GLY A 118 43.42 -32.10 49.72
N ASP A 119 43.58 -30.89 49.16
CA ASP A 119 42.74 -30.33 48.08
C ASP A 119 43.15 -30.85 46.70
N LYS A 120 44.07 -31.81 46.62
CA LYS A 120 44.65 -32.36 45.40
C LYS A 120 45.41 -31.35 44.55
N ARG A 121 45.86 -30.24 45.13
CA ARG A 121 46.61 -29.18 44.44
C ARG A 121 48.11 -29.38 44.65
N THR A 122 48.91 -29.10 43.63
CA THR A 122 50.38 -29.06 43.74
C THR A 122 50.82 -27.67 44.24
N PRO A 123 52.07 -27.49 44.71
CA PRO A 123 52.59 -26.17 45.02
C PRO A 123 52.47 -25.20 43.85
N LEU A 124 52.70 -25.70 42.62
CA LEU A 124 52.58 -24.90 41.41
C LEU A 124 51.13 -24.44 41.17
N ILE A 125 50.12 -25.28 41.43
CA ILE A 125 48.71 -24.87 41.37
C ILE A 125 48.40 -23.78 42.42
N LYS A 126 48.83 -23.96 43.68
CA LYS A 126 48.57 -22.96 44.75
C LYS A 126 49.23 -21.61 44.42
N ALA A 127 50.49 -21.61 43.98
CA ALA A 127 51.18 -20.39 43.54
C ALA A 127 50.53 -19.77 42.31
N ALA A 128 50.08 -20.59 41.35
CA ALA A 128 49.47 -20.11 40.12
C ALA A 128 48.07 -19.50 40.34
N SER A 129 47.23 -20.15 41.14
CA SER A 129 45.87 -19.69 41.49
C SER A 129 45.90 -18.37 42.27
N ASN A 130 46.94 -18.15 43.09
CA ASN A 130 47.10 -16.93 43.89
C ASN A 130 48.01 -15.86 43.25
N GLY A 131 48.57 -16.11 42.06
CA GLY A 131 49.33 -15.11 41.30
C GLY A 131 50.78 -14.88 41.77
N HIS A 132 51.35 -15.81 42.52
CA HIS A 132 52.69 -15.68 43.12
C HIS A 132 53.80 -15.97 42.11
N GLY A 133 53.98 -15.07 41.13
CA GLY A 133 54.90 -15.27 40.00
C GLY A 133 56.36 -15.52 40.37
N ALA A 134 56.84 -15.00 41.51
CA ALA A 134 58.20 -15.27 41.98
C ALA A 134 58.38 -16.74 42.39
N ILE A 135 57.42 -17.30 43.12
CA ILE A 135 57.41 -18.71 43.53
C ILE A 135 57.22 -19.61 42.31
N VAL A 136 56.34 -19.23 41.38
CA VAL A 136 56.19 -19.95 40.10
C VAL A 136 57.54 -20.01 39.37
N ARG A 137 58.29 -18.91 39.29
CA ARG A 137 59.61 -18.91 38.68
C ARG A 137 60.58 -19.88 39.36
N GLN A 138 60.64 -19.87 40.70
CA GLN A 138 61.49 -20.79 41.47
C GLN A 138 61.11 -22.26 41.23
N LEU A 139 59.81 -22.57 41.22
CA LEU A 139 59.31 -23.92 40.93
C LEU A 139 59.63 -24.35 39.49
N LEU A 140 59.54 -23.43 38.52
CA LEU A 140 59.83 -23.72 37.11
C LEU A 140 61.32 -23.93 36.79
N GLU A 141 62.22 -23.47 37.66
CA GLU A 141 63.67 -23.69 37.58
C GLU A 141 64.08 -25.12 38.00
N ARG A 142 63.22 -25.84 38.71
CA ARG A 142 63.42 -27.26 39.04
C ARG A 142 63.26 -28.13 37.80
N ASN A 143 64.14 -29.12 37.66
CA ASN A 143 64.12 -30.05 36.51
C ASN A 143 63.07 -31.17 36.64
N ASP A 144 62.64 -31.45 37.86
CA ASP A 144 61.68 -32.50 38.23
C ASP A 144 60.24 -31.99 38.34
N ILE A 145 59.98 -30.72 38.07
CA ILE A 145 58.63 -30.13 38.09
C ILE A 145 57.81 -30.64 36.89
N ASP A 146 56.57 -31.09 37.15
CA ASP A 146 55.59 -31.36 36.11
C ASP A 146 54.55 -30.22 36.06
N VAL A 147 54.67 -29.39 35.03
CA VAL A 147 53.86 -28.17 34.87
C VAL A 147 52.41 -28.43 34.45
N ASN A 148 52.07 -29.68 34.12
CA ASN A 148 50.75 -30.06 33.60
C ASN A 148 49.93 -30.89 34.58
N LEU A 149 50.40 -31.09 35.82
CA LEU A 149 49.63 -31.81 36.85
C LEU A 149 48.39 -31.03 37.24
N GLY A 150 47.22 -31.56 36.88
CA GLY A 150 45.93 -30.99 37.25
C GLY A 150 45.54 -31.22 38.72
N ASN A 151 44.61 -30.43 39.24
CA ASN A 151 43.97 -30.62 40.55
C ASN A 151 42.97 -31.82 40.52
N ASP A 152 42.02 -31.91 41.47
CA ASP A 152 40.99 -32.97 41.46
C ASP A 152 40.00 -32.83 40.29
N GLU A 153 39.76 -31.60 39.83
CA GLU A 153 38.91 -31.27 38.68
C GLU A 153 39.68 -31.40 37.35
N GLY A 154 40.96 -31.81 37.39
CA GLY A 154 41.85 -31.90 36.24
C GLY A 154 42.40 -30.56 35.75
N ASP A 155 42.14 -29.45 36.45
CA ASP A 155 42.60 -28.12 36.05
C ASP A 155 44.10 -27.96 36.33
N THR A 156 44.85 -27.64 35.27
CA THR A 156 46.30 -27.43 35.34
C THR A 156 46.63 -26.06 35.96
N PRO A 157 47.89 -25.84 36.40
CA PRO A 157 48.33 -24.52 36.86
C PRO A 157 48.02 -23.39 35.87
N LEU A 158 48.05 -23.67 34.56
CA LEU A 158 47.73 -22.70 33.53
C LEU A 158 46.23 -22.36 33.50
N VAL A 159 45.34 -23.34 33.71
CA VAL A 159 43.89 -23.10 33.84
C VAL A 159 43.59 -22.23 35.06
N GLU A 160 44.19 -22.54 36.21
CA GLU A 160 44.00 -21.79 37.46
C GLU A 160 44.54 -20.35 37.39
N ALA A 161 45.71 -20.16 36.76
CA ALA A 161 46.25 -18.83 36.50
C ALA A 161 45.38 -18.04 35.53
N ALA A 162 44.83 -18.71 34.50
CA ALA A 162 43.94 -18.09 33.52
C ALA A 162 42.58 -17.73 34.12
N TRP A 163 42.02 -18.56 35.01
CA TRP A 163 40.79 -18.28 35.76
C TRP A 163 40.91 -16.98 36.56
N ASN A 164 42.02 -16.83 37.28
CA ASN A 164 42.22 -15.71 38.19
C ASN A 164 42.86 -14.48 37.53
N GLY A 165 43.20 -14.56 36.23
CA GLY A 165 43.73 -13.42 35.47
C GLY A 165 45.19 -13.10 35.75
N HIS A 166 45.99 -14.06 36.22
CA HIS A 166 47.37 -13.83 36.65
C HIS A 166 48.35 -13.79 35.48
N GLU A 167 48.40 -12.64 34.79
CA GLU A 167 49.17 -12.40 33.57
C GLU A 167 50.65 -12.83 33.66
N THR A 168 51.33 -12.49 34.76
CA THR A 168 52.74 -12.82 34.96
C THR A 168 52.95 -14.34 35.08
N VAL A 169 52.04 -15.03 35.78
CA VAL A 169 52.11 -16.50 35.93
C VAL A 169 51.83 -17.17 34.59
N VAL A 170 50.81 -16.74 33.86
CA VAL A 170 50.48 -17.26 32.53
C VAL A 170 51.69 -17.11 31.59
N SER A 171 52.33 -15.94 31.57
CA SER A 171 53.52 -15.71 30.74
C SER A 171 54.69 -16.64 31.11
N LEU A 172 54.93 -16.87 32.41
CA LEU A 172 55.98 -17.80 32.88
C LEU A 172 55.68 -19.25 32.47
N LEU A 173 54.43 -19.71 32.64
CA LEU A 173 54.02 -21.06 32.29
C LEU A 173 54.07 -21.31 30.78
N LEU A 174 53.59 -20.36 29.97
CA LEU A 174 53.63 -20.45 28.50
C LEU A 174 55.06 -20.43 27.93
N GLY A 175 56.03 -19.94 28.71
CA GLY A 175 57.45 -19.96 28.36
C GLY A 175 58.13 -21.34 28.50
N LYS A 176 57.48 -22.32 29.15
CA LYS A 176 58.00 -23.69 29.27
C LYS A 176 57.73 -24.48 27.99
N THR A 177 58.70 -25.25 27.53
CA THR A 177 58.62 -25.98 26.26
C THR A 177 57.67 -27.17 26.29
N ASP A 178 57.46 -27.75 27.47
CA ASP A 178 56.64 -28.93 27.76
C ASP A 178 55.22 -28.58 28.25
N ILE A 179 54.85 -27.29 28.26
CA ILE A 179 53.51 -26.85 28.63
C ILE A 179 52.46 -27.39 27.64
N GLN A 180 51.32 -27.82 28.16
CA GLN A 180 50.15 -28.22 27.37
C GLN A 180 49.11 -27.08 27.41
N PRO A 181 49.15 -26.12 26.47
CA PRO A 181 48.33 -24.92 26.55
C PRO A 181 46.82 -25.17 26.29
N ASN A 182 46.47 -26.34 25.75
CA ASN A 182 45.10 -26.80 25.54
C ASN A 182 44.70 -27.93 26.51
N ALA A 183 45.40 -28.11 27.62
CA ALA A 183 45.03 -29.09 28.63
C ALA A 183 43.58 -28.86 29.09
N ARG A 184 42.87 -29.97 29.32
CA ARG A 184 41.43 -29.97 29.63
C ARG A 184 41.21 -30.59 31.00
N GLY A 185 40.52 -29.87 31.88
CA GLY A 185 39.94 -30.44 33.10
C GLY A 185 38.78 -31.39 32.78
N GLU A 186 38.19 -32.00 33.81
CA GLU A 186 37.09 -32.97 33.68
C GLU A 186 35.87 -32.41 32.94
N SER A 187 35.62 -31.10 33.07
CA SER A 187 34.52 -30.41 32.41
C SER A 187 34.85 -29.93 30.99
N GLY A 188 36.02 -30.28 30.44
CA GLY A 188 36.48 -29.79 29.13
C GLY A 188 36.93 -28.33 29.15
N ILE A 189 37.17 -27.76 30.34
CA ILE A 189 37.60 -26.37 30.54
C ILE A 189 39.04 -26.22 30.05
N THR A 190 39.28 -25.22 29.19
CA THR A 190 40.62 -24.86 28.70
C THR A 190 41.04 -23.51 29.27
N PRO A 191 42.35 -23.20 29.33
CA PRO A 191 42.83 -21.89 29.76
C PRO A 191 42.21 -20.73 28.97
N LEU A 192 42.01 -20.92 27.64
CA LEU A 192 41.37 -19.92 26.79
C LEU A 192 39.90 -19.72 27.12
N TYR A 193 39.14 -20.81 27.36
CA TYR A 193 37.74 -20.70 27.77
C TYR A 193 37.63 -19.90 29.07
N THR A 194 38.44 -20.24 30.07
CA THR A 194 38.32 -19.61 31.39
C THR A 194 38.70 -18.14 31.37
N ALA A 195 39.82 -17.80 30.71
CA ALA A 195 40.22 -16.41 30.53
C ALA A 195 39.15 -15.61 29.77
N ALA A 196 38.48 -16.25 28.80
CA ALA A 196 37.41 -15.62 28.04
C ALA A 196 36.11 -15.47 28.85
N ALA A 197 35.78 -16.45 29.69
CA ALA A 197 34.59 -16.43 30.56
C ALA A 197 34.71 -15.36 31.66
N GLU A 198 35.90 -15.19 32.23
CA GLU A 198 36.18 -14.21 33.29
C GLU A 198 36.58 -12.82 32.77
N GLY A 199 36.82 -12.68 31.46
CA GLY A 199 37.04 -11.38 30.82
C GLY A 199 38.50 -10.89 30.85
N HIS A 200 39.46 -11.78 31.14
CA HIS A 200 40.88 -11.45 31.27
C HIS A 200 41.54 -11.24 29.90
N ASN A 201 41.34 -10.08 29.30
CA ASN A 201 41.79 -9.76 27.94
C ASN A 201 43.32 -9.87 27.74
N ILE A 202 44.15 -9.56 28.74
CA ILE A 202 45.61 -9.71 28.62
C ILE A 202 46.00 -11.19 28.58
N VAL A 203 45.41 -12.03 29.44
CA VAL A 203 45.61 -13.48 29.42
C VAL A 203 45.15 -14.08 28.10
N VAL A 204 43.98 -13.69 27.60
CA VAL A 204 43.49 -14.10 26.27
C VAL A 204 44.49 -13.69 25.18
N GLY A 205 45.03 -12.48 25.24
CA GLY A 205 46.09 -12.03 24.32
C GLY A 205 47.33 -12.92 24.35
N LEU A 206 47.87 -13.19 25.55
CA LEU A 206 49.04 -14.06 25.75
C LEU A 206 48.81 -15.49 25.23
N LEU A 207 47.61 -16.03 25.40
CA LEU A 207 47.25 -17.34 24.86
C LEU A 207 47.20 -17.27 23.31
N LEU A 208 46.47 -16.30 22.75
CA LEU A 208 46.29 -16.18 21.29
C LEU A 208 47.58 -15.84 20.51
N GLU A 209 48.64 -15.37 21.18
CA GLU A 209 49.98 -15.22 20.60
C GLU A 209 50.60 -16.55 20.16
N ARG A 210 50.11 -17.68 20.70
CA ARG A 210 50.56 -19.02 20.29
C ARG A 210 49.73 -19.55 19.13
N ASP A 211 50.41 -20.17 18.16
CA ASP A 211 49.77 -20.78 16.99
C ASP A 211 49.15 -22.17 17.28
N ASP A 212 49.54 -22.82 18.38
CA ASP A 212 49.07 -24.16 18.77
C ASP A 212 47.81 -24.14 19.64
N ILE A 213 47.23 -22.97 19.93
CA ILE A 213 45.98 -22.84 20.71
C ILE A 213 44.76 -23.27 19.88
N GLU A 214 43.92 -24.11 20.49
CA GLU A 214 42.65 -24.51 19.91
C GLU A 214 41.54 -23.49 20.25
N LEU A 215 41.02 -22.82 19.23
CA LEU A 215 40.14 -21.65 19.39
C LEU A 215 38.67 -21.97 19.70
N ASN A 216 38.18 -23.12 19.24
CA ASN A 216 36.75 -23.50 19.27
C ASN A 216 36.49 -24.74 20.13
N VAL A 217 37.32 -24.99 21.13
CA VAL A 217 37.11 -26.12 22.06
C VAL A 217 35.81 -25.90 22.81
N LYS A 218 35.01 -26.97 22.90
CA LYS A 218 33.76 -26.98 23.66
C LYS A 218 33.98 -27.56 25.04
N THR A 219 33.36 -26.94 26.04
CA THR A 219 33.19 -27.54 27.36
C THR A 219 32.17 -28.68 27.32
N SER A 220 32.00 -29.38 28.43
CA SER A 220 30.94 -30.36 28.64
C SER A 220 29.51 -29.79 28.48
N SER A 221 29.35 -28.47 28.59
CA SER A 221 28.11 -27.73 28.33
C SER A 221 28.01 -27.22 26.88
N ASP A 222 28.81 -27.75 25.95
CA ASP A 222 28.89 -27.31 24.55
C ASP A 222 29.37 -25.86 24.33
N GLU A 223 29.83 -25.16 25.37
CA GLU A 223 30.22 -23.74 25.28
C GLU A 223 31.65 -23.57 24.75
N THR A 224 31.85 -22.58 23.86
CA THR A 224 33.16 -22.17 23.36
C THR A 224 33.66 -20.89 24.04
N PRO A 225 34.97 -20.57 23.95
CA PRO A 225 35.51 -19.32 24.48
C PRO A 225 34.77 -18.07 23.97
N LEU A 226 34.40 -18.05 22.68
CA LEU A 226 33.62 -16.95 22.11
C LEU A 226 32.21 -16.89 22.70
N PHE A 227 31.55 -18.03 22.90
CA PHE A 227 30.22 -18.07 23.52
C PHE A 227 30.26 -17.53 24.95
N ALA A 228 31.25 -17.95 25.75
CA ALA A 228 31.41 -17.48 27.14
C ALA A 228 31.67 -15.97 27.20
N ALA A 229 32.60 -15.46 26.37
CA ALA A 229 32.87 -14.03 26.26
C ALA A 229 31.61 -13.23 25.86
N ALA A 230 30.84 -13.78 24.91
CA ALA A 230 29.63 -13.12 24.42
C ALA A 230 28.48 -13.13 25.43
N ASN A 231 28.27 -14.26 26.14
CA ASN A 231 27.26 -14.41 27.18
C ASN A 231 27.55 -13.54 28.42
N ASN A 232 28.82 -13.38 28.78
CA ASN A 232 29.23 -12.54 29.91
C ASN A 232 29.46 -11.07 29.55
N GLY A 233 29.46 -10.71 28.26
CA GLY A 233 29.53 -9.32 27.81
C GLY A 233 30.94 -8.76 27.70
N HIS A 234 31.96 -9.62 27.58
CA HIS A 234 33.37 -9.23 27.59
C HIS A 234 33.81 -8.69 26.23
N GLU A 235 33.63 -7.39 26.03
CA GLU A 235 33.88 -6.71 24.75
C GLU A 235 35.33 -6.84 24.26
N SER A 236 36.31 -6.60 25.13
CA SER A 236 37.73 -6.65 24.79
C SER A 236 38.18 -8.07 24.40
N VAL A 237 37.73 -9.07 25.15
CA VAL A 237 37.96 -10.48 24.83
C VAL A 237 37.31 -10.85 23.51
N THR A 238 36.05 -10.45 23.29
CA THR A 238 35.35 -10.71 22.03
C THR A 238 36.14 -10.14 20.84
N LYS A 239 36.64 -8.91 20.93
CA LYS A 239 37.48 -8.31 19.86
C LYS A 239 38.76 -9.10 19.61
N LEU A 240 39.43 -9.55 20.67
CA LEU A 240 40.67 -10.35 20.56
C LEU A 240 40.39 -11.69 19.88
N LEU A 241 39.35 -12.41 20.30
CA LEU A 241 38.95 -13.66 19.66
C LEU A 241 38.60 -13.42 18.18
N LEU A 242 37.75 -12.44 17.87
CA LEU A 242 37.36 -12.12 16.48
C LEU A 242 38.52 -11.66 15.59
N SER A 243 39.66 -11.25 16.16
CA SER A 243 40.86 -10.88 15.39
C SER A 243 41.66 -12.10 14.92
N ARG A 244 41.35 -13.30 15.40
CA ARG A 244 42.03 -14.54 15.03
C ARG A 244 41.23 -15.30 13.97
N ASP A 245 41.92 -15.70 12.90
CA ASP A 245 41.33 -16.54 11.86
C ASP A 245 40.95 -17.92 12.41
N GLY A 246 39.82 -18.46 11.96
CA GLY A 246 39.35 -19.80 12.34
C GLY A 246 38.41 -19.85 13.55
N ILE A 247 38.06 -18.72 14.17
CA ILE A 247 36.98 -18.67 15.18
C ILE A 247 35.62 -18.99 14.55
N ASP A 248 34.88 -19.91 15.16
CA ASP A 248 33.52 -20.26 14.76
C ASP A 248 32.48 -19.36 15.47
N LEU A 249 31.80 -18.53 14.67
CA LEU A 249 30.82 -17.55 15.14
C LEU A 249 29.43 -18.16 15.39
N ASN A 250 29.19 -19.37 14.87
CA ASN A 250 27.85 -19.96 14.74
C ASN A 250 27.67 -21.21 15.59
N VAL A 251 28.58 -21.44 16.54
CA VAL A 251 28.49 -22.59 17.45
C VAL A 251 27.15 -22.54 18.19
N ASN A 252 26.43 -23.64 18.12
CA ASN A 252 25.14 -23.78 18.78
C ASN A 252 25.33 -24.41 20.17
N CYS A 253 25.14 -23.60 21.20
CA CYS A 253 25.19 -24.00 22.61
C CYS A 253 23.75 -23.95 23.14
N HIS A 254 23.14 -25.11 23.41
CA HIS A 254 21.76 -25.21 23.91
C HIS A 254 20.66 -24.49 23.08
N GLY A 255 20.89 -24.25 21.79
CA GLY A 255 19.97 -23.51 20.92
C GLY A 255 20.35 -22.03 20.72
N ASP A 256 21.39 -21.56 21.40
CA ASP A 256 21.91 -20.20 21.29
C ASP A 256 23.26 -20.15 20.55
N THR A 257 23.45 -19.12 19.74
CA THR A 257 24.77 -18.73 19.20
C THR A 257 25.40 -17.68 20.11
N PRO A 258 26.71 -17.40 19.99
CA PRO A 258 27.33 -16.26 20.68
C PRO A 258 26.54 -14.96 20.50
N LEU A 259 26.00 -14.70 19.30
CA LEU A 259 25.18 -13.52 19.04
C LEU A 259 23.83 -13.56 19.78
N SER A 260 23.12 -14.70 19.79
CA SER A 260 21.83 -14.77 20.49
C SER A 260 22.00 -14.71 22.01
N ALA A 261 23.07 -15.28 22.57
CA ALA A 261 23.41 -15.15 23.98
C ALA A 261 23.72 -13.69 24.37
N ALA A 262 24.52 -12.98 23.55
CA ALA A 262 24.79 -11.56 23.77
C ALA A 262 23.51 -10.70 23.72
N LEU A 263 22.62 -10.98 22.76
CA LEU A 263 21.33 -10.31 22.65
C LEU A 263 20.41 -10.64 23.83
N ASP A 264 20.34 -11.91 24.24
CA ASP A 264 19.51 -12.34 25.36
C ASP A 264 19.98 -11.73 26.68
N ARG A 265 21.29 -11.51 26.85
CA ARG A 265 21.85 -10.86 28.04
C ARG A 265 21.86 -9.34 27.96
N GLY A 266 21.55 -8.76 26.79
CA GLY A 266 21.47 -7.31 26.57
C GLY A 266 22.82 -6.63 26.29
N HIS A 267 23.85 -7.39 25.92
CA HIS A 267 25.21 -6.90 25.70
C HIS A 267 25.33 -6.21 24.34
N LYS A 268 25.02 -4.90 24.30
CA LYS A 268 24.91 -4.12 23.06
C LYS A 268 26.19 -4.19 22.21
N VAL A 269 27.34 -3.86 22.77
CA VAL A 269 28.60 -3.72 21.99
C VAL A 269 29.06 -5.07 21.44
N VAL A 270 29.00 -6.13 22.25
CA VAL A 270 29.29 -7.50 21.81
C VAL A 270 28.35 -7.91 20.68
N SER A 271 27.05 -7.64 20.80
CA SER A 271 26.08 -7.95 19.75
C SER A 271 26.38 -7.22 18.45
N GLU A 272 26.83 -5.96 18.52
CA GLU A 272 27.24 -5.20 17.33
C GLU A 272 28.50 -5.77 16.70
N LEU A 273 29.53 -6.10 17.49
CA LEU A 273 30.76 -6.71 17.00
C LEU A 273 30.48 -8.02 16.26
N LEU A 274 29.66 -8.88 16.85
CA LEU A 274 29.28 -10.16 16.25
C LEU A 274 28.42 -9.98 15.00
N LEU A 275 27.48 -9.01 14.99
CA LEU A 275 26.58 -8.78 13.85
C LEU A 275 27.32 -8.35 12.58
N TYR A 276 28.43 -7.59 12.71
CA TYR A 276 29.20 -7.08 11.57
C TYR A 276 30.36 -7.98 11.14
N GLN A 277 30.64 -9.06 11.88
CA GLN A 277 31.72 -9.98 11.52
C GLN A 277 31.35 -10.83 10.30
N GLU A 278 32.28 -10.96 9.36
CA GLU A 278 32.15 -11.83 8.19
C GLU A 278 32.12 -13.31 8.63
N GLY A 279 31.20 -14.10 8.06
CA GLY A 279 30.99 -15.50 8.45
C GLY A 279 29.93 -15.74 9.54
N ASN A 280 29.35 -14.70 10.16
CA ASN A 280 28.21 -14.87 11.07
C ASN A 280 26.94 -15.21 10.27
N GLU A 281 26.48 -16.46 10.43
CA GLU A 281 25.25 -16.98 9.84
C GLU A 281 24.07 -16.52 10.69
N LEU A 282 23.38 -15.47 10.22
CA LEU A 282 22.07 -15.10 10.76
C LEU A 282 20.99 -16.18 10.48
N GLU A 283 21.30 -17.15 9.62
CA GLU A 283 20.45 -18.23 9.17
C GLU A 283 21.25 -19.52 9.08
N HIS A 284 21.06 -20.43 10.02
CA HIS A 284 21.52 -21.81 9.89
C HIS A 284 20.34 -22.66 9.40
N ASN A 285 20.56 -23.51 8.40
CA ASN A 285 19.67 -24.59 7.92
C ASN A 285 18.27 -24.25 7.33
N GLY A 286 18.00 -23.01 6.93
CA GLY A 286 16.69 -22.65 6.35
C GLY A 286 15.56 -22.54 7.37
N SER A 287 15.88 -22.55 8.67
CA SER A 287 14.91 -22.24 9.73
C SER A 287 14.72 -20.73 9.86
N ILE A 288 13.64 -20.25 9.26
CA ILE A 288 13.11 -18.88 9.31
C ILE A 288 12.97 -18.36 10.77
N ASP A 289 12.80 -19.28 11.72
CA ASP A 289 12.59 -18.96 13.13
C ASP A 289 13.80 -18.30 13.80
N ARG A 290 15.04 -18.62 13.39
CA ARG A 290 16.23 -18.11 14.08
C ARG A 290 16.47 -16.63 13.81
N GLY A 291 16.19 -16.19 12.60
CA GLY A 291 16.28 -14.78 12.24
C GLY A 291 15.23 -13.91 12.97
N TYR A 292 14.02 -14.41 13.19
CA TYR A 292 13.02 -13.71 14.03
C TYR A 292 13.33 -13.86 15.51
N PHE A 293 13.91 -14.97 15.92
CA PHE A 293 14.38 -15.18 17.28
C PHE A 293 15.40 -14.12 17.68
N LEU A 294 16.45 -13.86 16.87
CA LEU A 294 17.42 -12.80 17.12
C LEU A 294 16.77 -11.41 17.22
N LEU A 295 15.86 -11.09 16.29
CA LEU A 295 15.12 -9.84 16.31
C LEU A 295 14.23 -9.73 17.57
N SER A 296 13.55 -10.81 17.96
CA SER A 296 12.70 -10.85 19.15
C SER A 296 13.51 -10.62 20.42
N LYS A 297 14.68 -11.24 20.56
CA LYS A 297 15.60 -11.04 21.68
C LYS A 297 16.10 -9.60 21.76
N ALA A 298 16.50 -9.02 20.62
CA ALA A 298 16.90 -7.61 20.55
C ALA A 298 15.78 -6.67 20.99
N LEU A 299 14.55 -6.90 20.52
CA LEU A 299 13.38 -6.09 20.87
C LEU A 299 12.98 -6.26 22.35
N ASP A 300 13.00 -7.49 22.88
CA ASP A 300 12.66 -7.80 24.28
C ASP A 300 13.63 -7.13 25.26
N ARG A 301 14.89 -6.94 24.86
CA ARG A 301 15.90 -6.18 25.63
C ARG A 301 15.95 -4.69 25.31
N GLY A 302 15.05 -4.18 24.45
CA GLY A 302 14.97 -2.76 24.10
C GLY A 302 16.12 -2.26 23.21
N LEU A 303 16.87 -3.16 22.56
CA LEU A 303 18.01 -2.85 21.70
C LEU A 303 17.55 -2.41 20.30
N GLN A 304 16.82 -1.28 20.21
CA GLN A 304 16.18 -0.82 18.96
C GLN A 304 17.16 -0.58 17.80
N ASP A 305 18.36 -0.07 18.12
CA ASP A 305 19.42 0.19 17.13
C ASP A 305 19.91 -1.13 16.50
N ILE A 306 20.15 -2.15 17.32
CA ILE A 306 20.54 -3.48 16.85
C ILE A 306 19.39 -4.16 16.11
N ALA A 307 18.15 -4.06 16.62
CA ALA A 307 16.97 -4.58 15.93
C ALA A 307 16.81 -3.97 14.52
N SER A 308 17.02 -2.65 14.39
CA SER A 308 17.02 -1.95 13.11
C SER A 308 18.17 -2.42 12.21
N LYS A 309 19.36 -2.62 12.76
CA LYS A 309 20.54 -3.13 12.03
C LYS A 309 20.34 -4.57 11.56
N ILE A 310 19.80 -5.47 12.38
CA ILE A 310 19.44 -6.85 12.01
C ILE A 310 18.44 -6.83 10.85
N LEU A 311 17.45 -5.94 10.92
CA LEU A 311 16.44 -5.78 9.88
C LEU A 311 17.03 -5.25 8.56
N ILE A 312 17.89 -4.23 8.62
CA ILE A 312 18.58 -3.65 7.45
C ILE A 312 19.56 -4.65 6.82
N ALA A 313 20.34 -5.36 7.65
CA ALA A 313 21.28 -6.38 7.19
C ALA A 313 20.55 -7.50 6.42
N LYS A 314 19.32 -7.84 6.83
CA LYS A 314 18.44 -8.77 6.10
C LYS A 314 17.85 -8.20 4.82
N ILE A 315 17.48 -6.92 4.79
CA ILE A 315 16.99 -6.27 3.56
C ILE A 315 18.13 -6.13 2.53
N SER A 316 19.37 -5.97 2.97
CA SER A 316 20.55 -5.77 2.10
C SER A 316 21.07 -7.08 1.48
N ARG A 317 20.94 -8.21 2.19
CA ARG A 317 21.20 -9.54 1.62
C ARG A 317 19.94 -9.97 0.90
N ASN A 318 19.92 -9.77 -0.42
CA ASN A 318 18.83 -10.06 -1.35
C ASN A 318 18.50 -11.56 -1.41
N VAL A 319 18.12 -12.14 -0.27
CA VAL A 319 17.63 -13.50 -0.13
C VAL A 319 16.13 -13.39 -0.31
N GLU A 320 15.64 -13.90 -1.43
CA GLU A 320 14.22 -14.22 -1.59
C GLU A 320 13.83 -15.11 -0.40
N ILE A 321 13.18 -14.50 0.60
CA ILE A 321 12.68 -15.19 1.78
C ILE A 321 11.73 -16.29 1.28
N PRO A 322 11.99 -17.59 1.51
CA PRO A 322 11.16 -18.65 0.94
C PRO A 322 9.71 -18.69 1.48
N ILE A 323 9.39 -17.83 2.47
CA ILE A 323 8.05 -17.57 2.97
C ILE A 323 8.01 -16.09 3.37
N GLY A 324 7.61 -15.19 2.45
CA GLY A 324 7.76 -13.73 2.51
C GLY A 324 7.16 -12.94 3.70
N ARG A 325 7.02 -13.49 4.91
CA ARG A 325 6.47 -12.80 6.09
C ARG A 325 7.37 -11.65 6.55
N SER A 326 6.77 -10.53 6.96
CA SER A 326 7.49 -9.42 7.63
C SER A 326 7.58 -9.65 9.14
N PRO A 327 8.58 -9.09 9.85
CA PRO A 327 8.64 -9.15 11.31
C PRO A 327 7.38 -8.66 12.00
N LEU A 328 6.78 -7.61 11.45
CA LEU A 328 5.52 -7.06 11.94
C LEU A 328 4.38 -8.06 11.76
N SER A 329 4.34 -8.83 10.67
CA SER A 329 3.33 -9.87 10.44
C SER A 329 3.47 -11.05 11.42
N TRP A 330 4.70 -11.45 11.74
CA TRP A 330 4.97 -12.50 12.73
C TRP A 330 4.57 -12.07 14.14
N ALA A 331 4.93 -10.84 14.53
CA ALA A 331 4.56 -10.28 15.83
C ALA A 331 3.04 -10.11 15.96
N ALA A 332 2.36 -9.74 14.86
CA ALA A 332 0.92 -9.61 14.81
C ALA A 332 0.18 -10.95 14.98
N GLU A 333 0.64 -12.01 14.30
CA GLU A 333 0.10 -13.37 14.42
C GLU A 333 0.23 -13.92 15.85
N ARG A 334 1.34 -13.65 16.53
CA ARG A 334 1.62 -14.13 17.90
C ARG A 334 1.18 -13.17 19.01
N ASN A 335 0.44 -12.11 18.67
CA ASN A 335 -0.07 -11.10 19.61
C ASN A 335 1.05 -10.48 20.49
N LYS A 336 2.19 -10.12 19.89
CA LYS A 336 3.37 -9.54 20.59
C LYS A 336 3.32 -8.01 20.59
N THR A 337 2.44 -7.42 21.41
CA THR A 337 2.17 -5.97 21.45
C THR A 337 3.40 -5.09 21.67
N ASP A 338 4.31 -5.48 22.56
CA ASP A 338 5.51 -4.69 22.91
C ASP A 338 6.53 -4.67 21.76
N GLN A 339 6.66 -5.79 21.06
CA GLN A 339 7.48 -5.90 19.86
C GLN A 339 6.87 -5.08 18.72
N ILE A 340 5.55 -5.09 18.54
CA ILE A 340 4.88 -4.25 17.52
C ILE A 340 5.11 -2.77 17.80
N ARG A 341 4.97 -2.32 19.05
CA ARG A 341 5.26 -0.92 19.42
C ARG A 341 6.70 -0.53 19.12
N SER A 342 7.64 -1.44 19.39
CA SER A 342 9.06 -1.24 19.11
C SER A 342 9.34 -1.19 17.61
N ILE A 343 8.81 -2.14 16.85
CA ILE A 343 8.97 -2.24 15.39
C ILE A 343 8.36 -1.02 14.69
N LEU A 344 7.18 -0.54 15.11
CA LEU A 344 6.54 0.65 14.54
C LEU A 344 7.30 1.96 14.81
N ARG A 345 8.23 2.00 15.77
CA ARG A 345 9.13 3.16 15.98
C ARG A 345 10.28 3.19 14.98
N ILE A 346 10.50 2.11 14.22
CA ILE A 346 11.51 2.05 13.18
C ILE A 346 10.92 2.69 11.93
N ASP A 347 11.35 3.92 11.61
CA ASP A 347 10.78 4.70 10.50
C ASP A 347 11.08 4.11 9.12
N THR A 348 12.18 3.36 8.99
CA THR A 348 12.60 2.74 7.73
C THR A 348 11.76 1.52 7.31
N LEU A 349 10.98 0.94 8.22
CA LEU A 349 10.16 -0.22 7.92
C LEU A 349 8.78 0.21 7.38
N ASP A 350 8.41 -0.32 6.22
CA ASP A 350 7.02 -0.23 5.73
C ASP A 350 6.12 -1.20 6.51
N PRO A 351 5.16 -0.70 7.30
CA PRO A 351 4.30 -1.56 8.11
C PRO A 351 3.23 -2.31 7.28
N ASN A 352 3.12 -2.02 5.98
CA ASN A 352 2.19 -2.68 5.05
C ASN A 352 2.83 -3.80 4.22
N LEU A 353 4.06 -4.21 4.55
CA LEU A 353 4.75 -5.28 3.84
C LEU A 353 3.90 -6.56 3.79
N ARG A 354 3.71 -7.04 2.56
CA ARG A 354 2.88 -8.18 2.23
C ARG A 354 3.68 -9.47 2.32
N ASP A 355 3.05 -10.52 2.82
CA ASP A 355 3.62 -11.86 2.82
C ASP A 355 3.46 -12.57 1.47
N ALA A 356 3.93 -13.83 1.37
CA ALA A 356 3.81 -14.63 0.16
C ALA A 356 2.35 -14.91 -0.28
N GLN A 357 1.38 -14.73 0.62
CA GLN A 357 -0.05 -14.80 0.31
C GLN A 357 -0.64 -13.41 0.02
N GLY A 358 0.19 -12.37 -0.04
CA GLY A 358 -0.24 -10.98 -0.19
C GLY A 358 -0.75 -10.34 1.10
N ARG A 359 -0.68 -11.03 2.24
CA ARG A 359 -1.28 -10.60 3.51
C ARG A 359 -0.40 -9.59 4.24
N THR A 360 -1.01 -8.53 4.75
CA THR A 360 -0.37 -7.53 5.61
C THR A 360 -0.38 -7.95 7.08
N PRO A 361 0.45 -7.34 7.95
CA PRO A 361 0.39 -7.56 9.39
C PRO A 361 -0.99 -7.31 9.99
N LEU A 362 -1.71 -6.31 9.47
CA LEU A 362 -3.07 -6.02 9.88
C LEU A 362 -4.04 -7.14 9.50
N SER A 363 -3.93 -7.71 8.30
CA SER A 363 -4.76 -8.86 7.89
C SER A 363 -4.51 -10.10 8.75
N ARG A 364 -3.27 -10.32 9.20
CA ARG A 364 -2.91 -11.41 10.13
C ARG A 364 -3.49 -11.17 11.53
N ALA A 365 -3.37 -9.95 12.03
CA ALA A 365 -3.99 -9.57 13.31
C ALA A 365 -5.51 -9.74 13.27
N ALA A 366 -6.13 -9.42 12.13
CA ALA A 366 -7.56 -9.54 11.90
C ALA A 366 -8.03 -11.00 11.81
N GLU A 367 -7.23 -11.88 11.21
CA GLU A 367 -7.47 -13.34 11.18
C GLU A 367 -7.40 -13.98 12.58
N CYS A 368 -6.44 -13.54 13.41
CA CYS A 368 -6.15 -14.13 14.72
C CYS A 368 -6.97 -13.53 15.89
N ASP A 369 -7.95 -12.67 15.62
CA ASP A 369 -8.73 -11.92 16.64
C ASP A 369 -7.86 -11.13 17.65
N SER A 370 -6.72 -10.62 17.20
CA SER A 370 -5.76 -9.90 18.05
C SER A 370 -6.17 -8.43 18.22
N ILE A 371 -7.23 -8.16 19.00
CA ILE A 371 -7.81 -6.82 19.21
C ILE A 371 -6.74 -5.79 19.60
N SER A 372 -5.88 -6.11 20.58
CA SER A 372 -4.82 -5.21 21.05
C SER A 372 -3.83 -4.85 19.95
N VAL A 373 -3.47 -5.82 19.10
CA VAL A 373 -2.58 -5.57 17.95
C VAL A 373 -3.26 -4.70 16.91
N VAL A 374 -4.53 -4.97 16.58
CA VAL A 374 -5.29 -4.18 15.61
C VAL A 374 -5.36 -2.72 16.07
N SER A 375 -5.71 -2.47 17.33
CA SER A 375 -5.73 -1.11 17.88
C SER A 375 -4.36 -0.44 17.80
N LEU A 376 -3.27 -1.14 18.17
CA LEU A 376 -1.91 -0.60 18.11
C LEU A 376 -1.44 -0.30 16.68
N LEU A 377 -1.75 -1.16 15.71
CA LEU A 377 -1.42 -0.91 14.30
C LEU A 377 -2.17 0.34 13.81
N LEU A 378 -3.45 0.50 14.16
CA LEU A 378 -4.26 1.64 13.77
C LEU A 378 -3.89 2.96 14.48
N GLU A 379 -3.10 2.94 15.55
CA GLU A 379 -2.49 4.17 16.09
C GLU A 379 -1.53 4.81 15.07
N SER A 380 -0.91 4.01 14.20
CA SER A 380 -0.02 4.49 13.15
C SER A 380 -0.81 4.94 11.92
N SER A 381 -0.58 6.19 11.47
CA SER A 381 -1.14 6.71 10.21
C SER A 381 -0.54 6.06 8.96
N ARG A 382 0.57 5.32 9.10
CA ARG A 382 1.23 4.61 7.99
C ARG A 382 0.53 3.31 7.59
N ILE A 383 -0.37 2.78 8.42
CA ILE A 383 -1.10 1.53 8.12
C ILE A 383 -2.26 1.83 7.16
N ASP A 384 -2.29 1.10 6.05
CA ASP A 384 -3.43 1.08 5.14
C ASP A 384 -4.34 -0.12 5.46
N VAL A 385 -5.58 0.20 5.83
CA VAL A 385 -6.60 -0.77 6.24
C VAL A 385 -7.23 -1.53 5.07
N ASN A 386 -7.04 -1.07 3.83
CA ASN A 386 -7.70 -1.61 2.63
C ASN A 386 -6.76 -2.49 1.78
N ASN A 387 -5.54 -2.77 2.25
CA ASN A 387 -4.59 -3.61 1.53
C ASN A 387 -5.07 -5.08 1.49
N GLY A 388 -5.64 -5.48 0.35
CA GLY A 388 -6.11 -6.84 0.12
C GLY A 388 -4.99 -7.85 -0.12
N ASP A 389 -5.26 -9.12 0.18
CA ASP A 389 -4.36 -10.25 -0.12
C ASP A 389 -4.36 -10.62 -1.62
N LEU A 390 -3.71 -11.73 -2.01
CA LEU A 390 -3.70 -12.19 -3.40
C LEU A 390 -5.10 -12.57 -3.93
N ASP A 391 -6.02 -12.94 -3.04
CA ASP A 391 -7.41 -13.22 -3.37
C ASP A 391 -8.26 -11.93 -3.42
N GLY A 392 -7.67 -10.78 -3.08
CA GLY A 392 -8.35 -9.48 -3.01
C GLY A 392 -9.06 -9.22 -1.68
N ARG A 393 -8.94 -10.12 -0.70
CA ARG A 393 -9.59 -9.99 0.62
C ARG A 393 -8.87 -8.95 1.47
N THR A 394 -9.60 -7.93 1.89
CA THR A 394 -9.13 -6.91 2.84
C THR A 394 -9.05 -7.47 4.27
N PRO A 395 -8.27 -6.84 5.17
CA PRO A 395 -8.27 -7.17 6.60
C PRO A 395 -9.67 -7.23 7.21
N LEU A 396 -10.57 -6.31 6.83
CA LEU A 396 -11.95 -6.30 7.31
C LEU A 396 -12.77 -7.48 6.76
N SER A 397 -12.60 -7.87 5.49
CA SER A 397 -13.28 -9.06 4.95
C SER A 397 -12.84 -10.34 5.65
N ILE A 398 -11.54 -10.47 5.95
CA ILE A 398 -10.99 -11.61 6.68
C ILE A 398 -11.58 -11.67 8.10
N ALA A 399 -11.67 -10.54 8.79
CA ALA A 399 -12.30 -10.46 10.11
C ALA A 399 -13.80 -10.85 10.06
N ALA A 400 -14.52 -10.44 9.00
CA ALA A 400 -15.92 -10.80 8.83
C ALA A 400 -16.10 -12.31 8.55
N ASP A 401 -15.27 -12.88 7.66
CA ASP A 401 -15.30 -14.31 7.31
C ASP A 401 -14.96 -15.21 8.50
N THR A 402 -14.02 -14.77 9.34
CA THR A 402 -13.63 -15.45 10.59
C THR A 402 -14.56 -15.16 11.76
N GLN A 403 -15.56 -14.29 11.59
CA GLN A 403 -16.53 -13.87 12.62
C GLN A 403 -15.89 -13.17 13.84
N ASN A 404 -14.78 -12.47 13.62
CA ASN A 404 -14.08 -11.69 14.64
C ASN A 404 -14.77 -10.33 14.85
N TYR A 405 -15.96 -10.34 15.47
CA TYR A 405 -16.84 -9.17 15.60
C TYR A 405 -16.17 -7.95 16.26
N ALA A 406 -15.30 -8.18 17.25
CA ALA A 406 -14.59 -7.10 17.93
C ALA A 406 -13.64 -6.36 16.97
N VAL A 407 -12.86 -7.11 16.17
CA VAL A 407 -11.99 -6.54 15.14
C VAL A 407 -12.81 -5.83 14.04
N VAL A 408 -13.92 -6.44 13.61
CA VAL A 408 -14.84 -5.82 12.64
C VAL A 408 -15.29 -4.44 13.13
N SER A 409 -15.76 -4.34 14.38
CA SER A 409 -16.25 -3.06 14.94
C SER A 409 -15.20 -1.94 14.93
N ILE A 410 -13.92 -2.30 15.03
CA ILE A 410 -12.80 -1.35 14.99
C ILE A 410 -12.49 -0.93 13.55
N LEU A 411 -12.36 -1.90 12.65
CA LEU A 411 -11.95 -1.67 11.26
C LEU A 411 -13.03 -0.98 10.41
N VAL A 412 -14.31 -1.21 10.70
CA VAL A 412 -15.47 -0.59 10.01
C VAL A 412 -15.37 0.94 9.96
N THR A 413 -14.78 1.56 10.99
CA THR A 413 -14.69 3.04 11.08
C THR A 413 -13.74 3.68 10.07
N ARG A 414 -12.81 2.91 9.49
CA ARG A 414 -11.76 3.43 8.58
C ARG A 414 -11.80 2.80 7.19
N ASP A 415 -12.56 1.74 7.01
CA ASP A 415 -12.69 1.04 5.74
C ASP A 415 -13.71 1.72 4.82
N THR A 416 -13.40 1.76 3.52
CA THR A 416 -14.30 2.30 2.49
C THR A 416 -14.48 1.37 1.28
N VAL A 417 -13.74 0.25 1.23
CA VAL A 417 -13.62 -0.60 0.04
C VAL A 417 -14.26 -1.97 0.25
N THR A 418 -14.23 -2.51 1.48
CA THR A 418 -14.55 -3.91 1.74
C THR A 418 -15.97 -4.29 1.35
N LEU A 419 -16.96 -3.42 1.62
CA LEU A 419 -18.35 -3.71 1.26
C LEU A 419 -18.52 -3.94 -0.24
N HIS A 420 -17.83 -3.15 -1.08
CA HIS A 420 -17.88 -3.31 -2.53
C HIS A 420 -17.27 -4.65 -3.00
N SER A 421 -16.19 -5.12 -2.36
CA SER A 421 -15.59 -6.43 -2.71
C SER A 421 -16.51 -7.59 -2.33
N LEU A 422 -17.04 -7.58 -1.10
CA LEU A 422 -17.93 -8.64 -0.61
C LEU A 422 -19.21 -8.73 -1.44
N VAL A 423 -19.77 -7.59 -1.85
CA VAL A 423 -20.92 -7.55 -2.76
C VAL A 423 -20.55 -8.19 -4.10
N ARG A 424 -19.41 -7.84 -4.70
CA ARG A 424 -18.95 -8.43 -5.97
C ARG A 424 -18.83 -9.95 -5.89
N GLU A 425 -18.20 -10.45 -4.83
CA GLU A 425 -18.02 -11.88 -4.57
C GLU A 425 -19.34 -12.61 -4.28
N GLY A 426 -20.34 -11.91 -3.75
CA GLY A 426 -21.64 -12.48 -3.41
C GLY A 426 -21.72 -13.05 -1.98
N ASN A 427 -20.84 -12.63 -1.08
CA ASN A 427 -20.78 -13.12 0.29
C ASN A 427 -21.81 -12.40 1.18
N LEU A 428 -23.07 -12.86 1.14
CA LEU A 428 -24.18 -12.26 1.90
C LEU A 428 -23.92 -12.26 3.41
N SER A 429 -23.37 -13.35 3.97
CA SER A 429 -23.11 -13.49 5.41
C SER A 429 -22.16 -12.39 5.92
N SER A 430 -21.03 -12.18 5.23
CA SER A 430 -20.06 -11.14 5.63
C SER A 430 -20.61 -9.74 5.41
N VAL A 431 -21.43 -9.52 4.36
CA VAL A 431 -22.17 -8.25 4.18
C VAL A 431 -23.11 -7.98 5.37
N GLU A 432 -23.87 -8.97 5.84
CA GLU A 432 -24.76 -8.81 7.01
C GLU A 432 -23.99 -8.43 8.27
N ILE A 433 -22.85 -9.08 8.52
CA ILE A 433 -21.98 -8.76 9.66
C ILE A 433 -21.52 -7.30 9.61
N LEU A 434 -21.12 -6.79 8.44
CA LEU A 434 -20.73 -5.37 8.30
C LEU A 434 -21.90 -4.42 8.55
N LEU A 435 -23.07 -4.72 7.99
CA LEU A 435 -24.27 -3.88 8.14
C LEU A 435 -24.78 -3.86 9.59
N ASP A 436 -24.65 -4.96 10.33
CA ASP A 436 -24.98 -5.02 11.76
C ASP A 436 -23.99 -4.22 12.62
N ASN A 437 -22.74 -4.08 12.18
CA ASN A 437 -21.70 -3.28 12.83
C ASN A 437 -21.68 -1.80 12.38
N ARG A 438 -22.80 -1.29 11.82
CA ARG A 438 -22.98 0.10 11.40
C ARG A 438 -22.00 0.58 10.32
N TYR A 439 -21.57 -0.31 9.44
CA TYR A 439 -20.80 0.10 8.25
C TYR A 439 -21.60 1.08 7.39
N ASP A 440 -20.93 2.10 6.87
CA ASP A 440 -21.58 3.08 6.00
C ASP A 440 -21.89 2.47 4.62
N ILE A 441 -23.16 2.12 4.46
CA ILE A 441 -23.73 1.50 3.27
C ILE A 441 -23.65 2.38 2.01
N ASN A 442 -23.48 3.70 2.18
CA ASN A 442 -23.48 4.69 1.09
C ASN A 442 -22.07 5.12 0.68
N THR A 443 -21.04 4.42 1.19
CA THR A 443 -19.68 4.55 0.70
C THR A 443 -19.61 4.33 -0.80
N LYS A 444 -18.72 5.07 -1.45
CA LYS A 444 -18.47 5.01 -2.89
C LYS A 444 -17.05 4.51 -3.14
N ASN A 445 -16.89 3.64 -4.14
CA ASN A 445 -15.58 3.19 -4.57
C ASN A 445 -14.82 4.28 -5.39
N GLY A 446 -13.61 3.98 -5.88
CA GLY A 446 -12.80 4.93 -6.67
C GLY A 446 -13.43 5.39 -8.00
N VAL A 447 -14.46 4.69 -8.50
CA VAL A 447 -15.23 5.06 -9.70
C VAL A 447 -16.50 5.86 -9.31
N GLY A 448 -16.71 6.09 -8.02
CA GLY A 448 -17.89 6.77 -7.48
C GLY A 448 -19.11 5.87 -7.33
N GLN A 449 -18.99 4.58 -7.64
CA GLN A 449 -20.09 3.62 -7.56
C GLN A 449 -20.42 3.29 -6.10
N SER A 450 -21.70 3.25 -5.78
CA SER A 450 -22.19 2.69 -4.50
C SER A 450 -22.25 1.16 -4.54
N SER A 451 -22.39 0.54 -3.37
CA SER A 451 -22.56 -0.91 -3.26
C SER A 451 -23.78 -1.46 -4.02
N LEU A 452 -24.82 -0.64 -4.25
CA LEU A 452 -25.96 -1.01 -5.10
C LEU A 452 -25.58 -1.13 -6.59
N HIS A 453 -24.72 -0.25 -7.10
CA HIS A 453 -24.23 -0.38 -8.48
C HIS A 453 -23.49 -1.70 -8.67
N VAL A 454 -22.60 -2.03 -7.73
CA VAL A 454 -21.81 -3.27 -7.77
C VAL A 454 -22.72 -4.50 -7.69
N ALA A 455 -23.78 -4.45 -6.89
CA ALA A 455 -24.76 -5.53 -6.78
C ALA A 455 -25.53 -5.76 -8.10
N VAL A 456 -25.97 -4.68 -8.77
CA VAL A 456 -26.65 -4.76 -10.07
C VAL A 456 -25.69 -5.30 -11.14
N ASP A 457 -24.46 -4.77 -11.19
CA ASP A 457 -23.46 -5.15 -12.18
C ASP A 457 -23.10 -6.65 -12.12
N ASN A 458 -22.97 -7.17 -10.89
CA ASN A 458 -22.56 -8.56 -10.62
C ASN A 458 -23.75 -9.52 -10.38
N ASN A 459 -24.98 -9.10 -10.67
CA ASN A 459 -26.19 -9.93 -10.52
C ASN A 459 -26.44 -10.46 -9.10
N ARG A 460 -26.26 -9.63 -8.08
CA ARG A 460 -26.43 -10.02 -6.66
C ARG A 460 -27.76 -9.52 -6.11
N PHE A 461 -28.85 -10.17 -6.53
CA PHE A 461 -30.22 -9.73 -6.22
C PHE A 461 -30.51 -9.74 -4.71
N ASP A 462 -30.21 -10.85 -4.02
CA ASP A 462 -30.47 -10.98 -2.58
C ASP A 462 -29.71 -9.93 -1.74
N ILE A 463 -28.47 -9.63 -2.15
CA ILE A 463 -27.65 -8.60 -1.51
C ILE A 463 -28.25 -7.21 -1.78
N ALA A 464 -28.72 -6.92 -2.99
CA ALA A 464 -29.37 -5.64 -3.30
C ALA A 464 -30.65 -5.43 -2.47
N VAL A 465 -31.48 -6.46 -2.30
CA VAL A 465 -32.66 -6.41 -1.40
C VAL A 465 -32.22 -6.05 0.02
N ARG A 466 -31.16 -6.72 0.52
CA ARG A 466 -30.66 -6.48 1.87
C ARG A 466 -30.11 -5.07 2.03
N LEU A 467 -29.34 -4.58 1.06
CA LEU A 467 -28.79 -3.22 1.07
C LEU A 467 -29.92 -2.17 1.09
N LEU A 468 -30.93 -2.30 0.24
CA LEU A 468 -32.09 -1.39 0.20
C LEU A 468 -32.88 -1.41 1.50
N SER A 469 -33.11 -2.61 2.07
CA SER A 469 -33.81 -2.76 3.36
C SER A 469 -33.10 -2.06 4.53
N ARG A 470 -31.78 -1.85 4.42
CA ARG A 470 -30.92 -1.19 5.42
C ARG A 470 -30.65 0.29 5.11
N GLY A 471 -31.35 0.87 4.12
CA GLY A 471 -31.28 2.30 3.83
C GLY A 471 -30.19 2.72 2.84
N ALA A 472 -29.76 1.81 1.95
CA ALA A 472 -28.90 2.19 0.83
C ALA A 472 -29.57 3.25 -0.05
N ASN A 473 -28.82 4.26 -0.46
CA ASN A 473 -29.29 5.29 -1.35
C ASN A 473 -29.55 4.73 -2.76
N VAL A 474 -30.83 4.47 -3.03
CA VAL A 474 -31.34 3.96 -4.32
C VAL A 474 -30.98 4.87 -5.50
N ASN A 475 -30.78 6.16 -5.25
CA ASN A 475 -30.48 7.20 -6.25
C ASN A 475 -29.03 7.68 -6.16
N ALA A 476 -28.12 6.86 -5.63
CA ALA A 476 -26.71 7.18 -5.66
C ALA A 476 -26.26 7.35 -7.12
N GLU A 477 -25.51 8.40 -7.42
CA GLU A 477 -24.91 8.63 -8.74
C GLU A 477 -23.43 8.30 -8.71
N ASP A 478 -22.92 7.59 -9.72
CA ASP A 478 -21.48 7.40 -9.92
C ASP A 478 -20.80 8.63 -10.57
N HIS A 479 -19.50 8.56 -10.87
CA HIS A 479 -18.81 9.68 -11.54
C HIS A 479 -19.34 9.99 -12.94
N SER A 480 -20.06 9.06 -13.58
CA SER A 480 -20.73 9.26 -14.87
C SER A 480 -22.17 9.76 -14.73
N SER A 481 -22.62 10.07 -13.50
CA SER A 481 -24.01 10.39 -13.16
C SER A 481 -25.01 9.25 -13.47
N THR A 482 -24.52 8.02 -13.58
CA THR A 482 -25.35 6.83 -13.76
C THR A 482 -25.90 6.40 -12.40
N THR A 483 -27.19 6.09 -12.33
CA THR A 483 -27.84 5.53 -11.14
C THR A 483 -27.91 3.99 -11.22
N PRO A 484 -28.13 3.26 -10.10
CA PRO A 484 -28.31 1.82 -10.13
C PRO A 484 -29.45 1.38 -11.06
N LEU A 485 -30.50 2.19 -11.19
CA LEU A 485 -31.62 1.91 -12.09
C LEU A 485 -31.23 2.06 -13.56
N CYS A 486 -30.49 3.13 -13.91
CA CYS A 486 -29.96 3.29 -15.26
C CYS A 486 -29.06 2.10 -15.65
N LEU A 487 -28.20 1.64 -14.74
CA LEU A 487 -27.35 0.46 -14.96
C LEU A 487 -28.19 -0.81 -15.18
N ALA A 488 -29.23 -1.03 -14.37
CA ALA A 488 -30.12 -2.18 -14.51
C ALA A 488 -30.84 -2.20 -15.88
N VAL A 489 -31.29 -1.03 -16.35
CA VAL A 489 -31.92 -0.88 -17.67
C VAL A 489 -30.94 -1.17 -18.80
N GLN A 490 -29.72 -0.61 -18.74
CA GLN A 490 -28.66 -0.86 -19.73
C GLN A 490 -28.32 -2.36 -19.83
N GLN A 491 -28.28 -3.06 -18.70
CA GLN A 491 -28.01 -4.50 -18.63
C GLN A 491 -29.26 -5.37 -18.85
N LYS A 492 -30.43 -4.79 -19.13
CA LYS A 492 -31.72 -5.48 -19.32
C LYS A 492 -32.13 -6.36 -18.13
N ARG A 493 -31.80 -5.95 -16.91
CA ARG A 493 -32.11 -6.68 -15.67
C ARG A 493 -33.45 -6.23 -15.10
N ARG A 494 -34.54 -6.87 -15.54
CA ARG A 494 -35.90 -6.53 -15.14
C ARG A 494 -36.12 -6.62 -13.62
N ASP A 495 -35.69 -7.71 -13.00
CA ASP A 495 -35.91 -7.96 -11.57
C ASP A 495 -35.31 -6.84 -10.70
N PHE A 496 -34.09 -6.39 -11.04
CA PHE A 496 -33.44 -5.27 -10.36
C PHE A 496 -34.15 -3.95 -10.59
N ALA A 497 -34.64 -3.70 -11.81
CA ALA A 497 -35.37 -2.48 -12.10
C ALA A 497 -36.68 -2.41 -11.31
N GLU A 498 -37.44 -3.52 -11.23
CA GLU A 498 -38.65 -3.61 -10.42
C GLU A 498 -38.34 -3.39 -8.93
N LEU A 499 -37.31 -4.05 -8.39
CA LEU A 499 -36.86 -3.88 -7.01
C LEU A 499 -36.48 -2.42 -6.70
N LEU A 500 -35.69 -1.78 -7.55
CA LEU A 500 -35.25 -0.40 -7.35
C LEU A 500 -36.43 0.58 -7.40
N LEU A 501 -37.38 0.35 -8.32
CA LEU A 501 -38.59 1.16 -8.43
C LEU A 501 -39.50 1.03 -7.19
N ASP A 502 -39.58 -0.15 -6.58
CA ASP A 502 -40.29 -0.35 -5.31
C ASP A 502 -39.72 0.50 -4.17
N TYR A 503 -38.40 0.71 -4.16
CA TYR A 503 -37.69 1.58 -3.22
C TYR A 503 -37.60 3.05 -3.67
N SER A 504 -38.48 3.50 -4.58
CA SER A 504 -38.58 4.89 -5.05
C SER A 504 -37.38 5.39 -5.89
N ALA A 505 -36.79 4.52 -6.72
CA ALA A 505 -35.73 4.91 -7.64
C ALA A 505 -36.16 6.01 -8.65
N SER A 506 -35.26 6.95 -8.90
CA SER A 506 -35.40 8.03 -9.87
C SER A 506 -35.41 7.48 -11.29
N THR A 507 -36.44 7.80 -12.07
CA THR A 507 -36.54 7.40 -13.48
C THR A 507 -35.87 8.40 -14.43
N LYS A 508 -35.17 9.40 -13.88
CA LYS A 508 -34.50 10.45 -14.64
C LYS A 508 -33.31 9.87 -15.43
N GLY A 509 -33.16 10.25 -16.69
CA GLY A 509 -32.07 9.80 -17.57
C GLY A 509 -32.30 8.43 -18.24
N ILE A 510 -33.46 7.80 -18.06
CA ILE A 510 -33.81 6.55 -18.75
C ILE A 510 -34.64 6.87 -19.97
N THR A 511 -34.14 6.46 -21.15
CA THR A 511 -34.83 6.72 -22.41
C THR A 511 -36.05 5.82 -22.59
N PHE A 512 -37.02 6.29 -23.37
CA PHE A 512 -38.18 5.47 -23.78
C PHE A 512 -37.76 4.16 -24.46
N HIS A 513 -36.68 4.19 -25.25
CA HIS A 513 -36.08 2.99 -25.83
C HIS A 513 -35.48 2.06 -24.78
N GLY A 514 -34.84 2.60 -23.73
CA GLY A 514 -34.33 1.82 -22.60
C GLY A 514 -35.43 1.04 -21.90
N TRP A 515 -36.57 1.67 -21.61
CA TRP A 515 -37.73 0.99 -21.02
C TRP A 515 -38.32 -0.10 -21.93
N ARG A 516 -38.48 0.17 -23.23
CA ARG A 516 -38.93 -0.86 -24.20
C ARG A 516 -37.97 -2.04 -24.27
N SER A 517 -36.68 -1.75 -24.28
CA SER A 517 -35.63 -2.77 -24.30
C SER A 517 -35.64 -3.65 -23.05
N LEU A 518 -35.92 -3.08 -21.87
CA LEU A 518 -35.99 -3.81 -20.61
C LEU A 518 -37.18 -4.78 -20.53
N TYR A 519 -38.34 -4.38 -21.05
CA TYR A 519 -39.58 -5.17 -20.99
C TYR A 519 -39.86 -5.99 -22.26
N GLU A 520 -38.94 -5.99 -23.23
CA GLU A 520 -39.05 -6.69 -24.52
C GLU A 520 -40.31 -6.36 -25.34
N GLU A 521 -40.90 -5.17 -25.11
CA GLU A 521 -42.13 -4.75 -25.78
C GLU A 521 -41.81 -3.84 -26.99
N PHE A 522 -41.76 -4.46 -28.17
CA PHE A 522 -41.39 -3.80 -29.43
C PHE A 522 -42.57 -3.21 -30.21
N SER A 523 -43.79 -3.38 -29.69
CA SER A 523 -45.01 -2.96 -30.35
C SER A 523 -45.11 -1.41 -30.38
N PRO A 524 -45.07 -0.75 -31.56
CA PRO A 524 -45.07 0.71 -31.65
C PRO A 524 -46.38 1.37 -31.18
N GLN A 525 -47.43 0.57 -30.98
CA GLN A 525 -48.77 1.00 -30.58
C GLN A 525 -48.94 1.12 -29.06
N TYR A 526 -47.98 0.64 -28.26
CA TYR A 526 -48.08 0.69 -26.81
C TYR A 526 -47.46 1.98 -26.26
N THR A 527 -48.21 2.60 -25.35
CA THR A 527 -47.80 3.77 -24.57
C THR A 527 -47.21 3.29 -23.25
N LEU A 528 -46.07 3.84 -22.87
CA LEU A 528 -45.42 3.55 -21.59
C LEU A 528 -46.05 4.43 -20.52
N ARG A 529 -46.51 3.80 -19.43
CA ARG A 529 -47.06 4.49 -18.26
C ARG A 529 -46.15 4.22 -17.07
N ILE A 530 -45.61 5.27 -16.48
CA ILE A 530 -44.91 5.23 -15.20
C ILE A 530 -45.86 5.79 -14.14
N THR A 531 -46.15 5.00 -13.11
CA THR A 531 -47.02 5.37 -11.99
C THR A 531 -46.19 5.46 -10.74
N GLU A 532 -46.39 6.51 -9.94
CA GLU A 532 -45.79 6.67 -8.62
C GLU A 532 -46.91 6.75 -7.58
N LYS A 533 -46.93 5.78 -6.68
CA LYS A 533 -47.91 5.69 -5.60
C LYS A 533 -47.59 6.71 -4.51
N THR A 534 -48.57 7.02 -3.65
CA THR A 534 -48.33 7.84 -2.44
C THR A 534 -47.27 7.28 -1.49
N SER A 535 -46.95 5.98 -1.59
CA SER A 535 -45.87 5.33 -0.84
C SER A 535 -44.47 5.59 -1.41
N GLY A 536 -44.35 6.26 -2.57
CA GLY A 536 -43.09 6.47 -3.28
C GLY A 536 -42.69 5.34 -4.24
N SER A 537 -43.27 4.14 -4.09
CA SER A 537 -43.08 3.01 -5.02
C SER A 537 -43.57 3.38 -6.41
N ARG A 538 -42.75 3.03 -7.40
CA ARG A 538 -42.99 3.30 -8.81
C ARG A 538 -43.25 2.02 -9.57
N ARG A 539 -44.10 2.09 -10.59
CA ARG A 539 -44.41 0.95 -11.46
C ARG A 539 -44.48 1.39 -12.90
N VAL A 540 -43.94 0.56 -13.78
CA VAL A 540 -43.91 0.77 -15.22
C VAL A 540 -44.84 -0.23 -15.89
N ASP A 541 -45.79 0.25 -16.69
CA ASP A 541 -46.74 -0.56 -17.44
C ASP A 541 -46.80 -0.14 -18.92
N PHE A 542 -47.08 -1.09 -19.82
CA PHE A 542 -47.33 -0.82 -21.24
C PHE A 542 -48.82 -0.94 -21.55
N LEU A 543 -49.42 0.13 -22.06
CA LEU A 543 -50.86 0.21 -22.35
C LEU A 543 -51.13 0.34 -23.85
N SER A 544 -52.16 -0.37 -24.33
CA SER A 544 -52.71 -0.17 -25.67
C SER A 544 -53.47 1.17 -25.77
N ARG A 545 -53.52 1.77 -26.96
CA ARG A 545 -54.25 3.01 -27.30
C ARG A 545 -55.70 3.03 -26.78
N ASN A 546 -56.36 1.87 -26.67
CA ASN A 546 -57.75 1.78 -26.18
C ASN A 546 -57.87 1.84 -24.64
N ASN A 547 -56.80 1.49 -23.91
CA ASN A 547 -56.79 1.35 -22.45
C ASN A 547 -56.08 2.50 -21.72
N LEU A 548 -55.67 3.56 -22.42
CA LEU A 548 -54.93 4.72 -21.88
C LEU A 548 -55.58 5.37 -20.62
N LEU A 549 -56.90 5.29 -20.50
CA LEU A 549 -57.67 5.91 -19.42
C LEU A 549 -58.71 4.95 -18.79
N ALA A 550 -58.62 3.64 -19.08
CA ALA A 550 -59.70 2.68 -18.80
C ALA A 550 -59.64 2.01 -17.41
N ASN A 551 -58.57 2.20 -16.63
CA ASN A 551 -58.43 1.60 -15.31
C ASN A 551 -58.34 2.68 -14.22
N GLU A 552 -59.04 2.45 -13.10
CA GLU A 552 -59.24 3.31 -11.92
C GLU A 552 -58.01 4.05 -11.37
N PRO A 553 -58.21 5.15 -10.62
CA PRO A 553 -57.13 6.02 -10.17
C PRO A 553 -56.39 5.37 -9.00
N GLU A 554 -55.25 4.73 -9.26
CA GLU A 554 -54.26 4.62 -8.19
C GLU A 554 -53.86 6.05 -7.81
N ALA A 555 -54.13 6.45 -6.56
CA ALA A 555 -53.77 7.77 -6.04
C ALA A 555 -52.26 7.97 -6.16
N GLY A 556 -51.83 8.94 -6.99
CA GLY A 556 -50.42 9.13 -7.29
C GLY A 556 -50.13 9.92 -8.57
N ARG A 557 -48.85 10.18 -8.84
CA ARG A 557 -48.39 10.85 -10.07
C ARG A 557 -48.24 9.83 -11.19
N GLN A 558 -48.71 10.15 -12.39
CA GLN A 558 -48.64 9.26 -13.54
C GLN A 558 -48.01 9.99 -14.72
N LEU A 559 -46.98 9.40 -15.34
CA LEU A 559 -46.36 9.88 -16.57
C LEU A 559 -46.65 8.92 -17.72
N PHE A 560 -47.22 9.44 -18.79
CA PHE A 560 -47.47 8.73 -20.04
C PHE A 560 -46.48 9.20 -21.10
N LEU A 561 -45.61 8.29 -21.54
CA LEU A 561 -44.67 8.50 -22.63
C LEU A 561 -45.24 7.98 -23.94
N LEU A 562 -45.55 8.91 -24.83
CA LEU A 562 -46.37 8.70 -26.02
C LEU A 562 -45.51 8.70 -27.28
N PRO A 563 -45.70 7.73 -28.20
CA PRO A 563 -44.79 7.51 -29.32
C PRO A 563 -44.97 8.48 -30.49
N ASP A 564 -46.15 9.07 -30.66
CA ASP A 564 -46.49 9.92 -31.80
C ASP A 564 -47.47 11.04 -31.42
N TYR A 565 -47.46 12.10 -32.23
CA TYR A 565 -48.35 13.25 -32.04
C TYR A 565 -49.83 12.88 -32.08
N GLN A 566 -50.21 11.87 -32.87
CA GLN A 566 -51.60 11.42 -32.97
C GLN A 566 -52.08 10.76 -31.67
N THR A 567 -51.27 9.90 -31.05
CA THR A 567 -51.64 9.30 -29.76
C THR A 567 -51.57 10.33 -28.63
N TRP A 568 -50.59 11.25 -28.67
CA TRP A 568 -50.50 12.32 -27.69
C TRP A 568 -51.70 13.28 -27.72
N SER A 569 -52.06 13.77 -28.92
CA SER A 569 -53.23 14.64 -29.08
C SER A 569 -54.52 13.93 -28.64
N PHE A 570 -54.69 12.65 -28.97
CA PHE A 570 -55.84 11.87 -28.52
C PHE A 570 -55.88 11.72 -26.98
N ALA A 571 -54.74 11.41 -26.35
CA ALA A 571 -54.67 11.20 -24.89
C ALA A 571 -54.94 12.49 -24.10
N ILE A 572 -54.41 13.62 -24.57
CA ILE A 572 -54.59 14.90 -23.88
C ILE A 572 -56.02 15.45 -24.07
N LEU A 573 -56.59 15.32 -25.26
CA LEU A 573 -57.98 15.73 -25.53
C LEU A 573 -58.98 14.93 -24.69
N LYS A 574 -58.76 13.62 -24.57
CA LYS A 574 -59.62 12.74 -23.77
C LYS A 574 -59.49 12.99 -22.27
N SER A 575 -58.36 13.51 -21.79
CA SER A 575 -58.16 13.82 -20.36
C SER A 575 -58.63 15.21 -19.93
N LEU A 576 -58.64 16.18 -20.85
CA LEU A 576 -59.05 17.57 -20.60
C LEU A 576 -60.52 17.87 -20.96
N ASP A 577 -61.27 16.85 -21.42
CA ASP A 577 -62.72 16.88 -21.69
C ASP A 577 -63.18 18.07 -22.57
N THR A 578 -62.36 18.42 -23.57
CA THR A 578 -62.60 19.55 -24.47
C THR A 578 -62.93 19.07 -25.88
N THR A 579 -64.20 19.16 -26.27
CA THR A 579 -64.65 18.95 -27.66
C THR A 579 -64.30 20.10 -28.61
N THR A 580 -63.71 21.18 -28.09
CA THR A 580 -63.54 22.48 -28.77
C THR A 580 -62.13 22.73 -29.30
N MET A 581 -61.36 21.68 -29.57
CA MET A 581 -60.09 21.82 -30.27
C MET A 581 -60.19 21.19 -31.65
N MET A 582 -60.70 22.01 -32.57
CA MET A 582 -60.68 21.73 -34.00
C MET A 582 -59.28 21.29 -34.40
N TYR A 583 -59.23 20.22 -35.20
CA TYR A 583 -58.54 20.21 -36.48
C TYR A 583 -57.78 21.51 -36.81
N THR A 584 -56.57 21.66 -36.27
CA THR A 584 -55.56 22.33 -37.06
C THR A 584 -55.06 21.27 -38.01
N LYS A 585 -55.56 21.30 -39.25
CA LYS A 585 -54.75 20.92 -40.42
C LYS A 585 -53.30 21.37 -40.17
N PRO A 586 -52.27 20.65 -40.68
CA PRO A 586 -50.89 21.14 -40.59
C PRO A 586 -50.91 22.62 -41.03
N PRO A 587 -50.63 23.55 -40.12
CA PRO A 587 -50.88 24.96 -40.40
C PRO A 587 -49.98 25.42 -41.54
N ASP A 588 -50.41 26.46 -42.26
CA ASP A 588 -49.54 27.17 -43.20
C ASP A 588 -48.18 27.45 -42.55
N LEU A 589 -47.11 27.40 -43.35
CA LEU A 589 -45.71 27.35 -42.89
C LEU A 589 -45.36 28.41 -41.81
N GLN A 590 -46.06 29.53 -41.75
CA GLN A 590 -45.88 30.60 -40.75
C GLN A 590 -46.44 30.28 -39.35
N ASP A 591 -47.53 29.51 -39.25
CA ASP A 591 -48.21 29.18 -37.99
C ASP A 591 -47.67 27.88 -37.36
N ALA A 592 -46.94 27.06 -38.13
CA ALA A 592 -46.25 25.85 -37.66
C ALA A 592 -44.95 26.16 -36.89
N MET A 593 -44.41 27.36 -37.05
CA MET A 593 -43.10 27.76 -36.53
C MET A 593 -43.10 28.22 -35.06
N GLN A 594 -44.26 28.29 -34.40
CA GLN A 594 -44.42 28.80 -33.03
C GLN A 594 -44.66 27.66 -32.03
N MET A 595 -44.20 27.85 -30.79
CA MET A 595 -44.57 26.96 -29.68
C MET A 595 -45.99 27.31 -29.23
N LYS A 596 -46.91 26.34 -29.25
CA LYS A 596 -48.31 26.59 -28.86
C LYS A 596 -48.54 26.10 -27.44
N CYS A 597 -48.94 27.00 -26.56
CA CYS A 597 -49.22 26.66 -25.17
C CYS A 597 -50.65 27.07 -24.80
N TYR A 598 -51.33 26.21 -24.06
CA TYR A 598 -52.73 26.40 -23.71
C TYR A 598 -52.96 26.06 -22.26
N HIS A 599 -53.80 26.86 -21.61
CA HIS A 599 -54.38 26.58 -20.32
C HIS A 599 -55.87 26.30 -20.51
N CYS A 600 -56.36 25.24 -19.89
CA CYS A 600 -57.77 24.92 -19.89
C CYS A 600 -58.29 24.79 -18.46
N TYR A 601 -59.41 25.48 -18.23
CA TYR A 601 -60.19 25.40 -16.99
C TYR A 601 -61.61 25.02 -17.39
N THR A 602 -61.90 23.73 -17.38
CA THR A 602 -63.28 23.27 -17.33
C THR A 602 -63.58 23.02 -15.85
N GLY A 603 -64.80 23.32 -15.37
CA GLY A 603 -65.14 23.34 -13.94
C GLY A 603 -64.94 22.02 -13.15
N GLN A 604 -64.32 21.00 -13.74
CA GLN A 604 -64.00 19.70 -13.13
C GLN A 604 -62.53 19.26 -13.31
N THR A 605 -61.74 19.88 -14.22
CA THR A 605 -60.32 19.54 -14.48
C THR A 605 -59.51 20.78 -14.86
N ALA A 606 -58.34 20.96 -14.23
CA ALA A 606 -57.39 22.01 -14.59
C ALA A 606 -56.17 21.37 -15.27
N GLY A 607 -55.73 21.91 -16.40
CA GLY A 607 -54.60 21.36 -17.13
C GLY A 607 -53.97 22.35 -18.09
N ALA A 608 -52.74 22.04 -18.50
CA ALA A 608 -52.01 22.82 -19.49
C ALA A 608 -51.22 21.90 -20.41
N TYR A 609 -50.98 22.37 -21.63
CA TYR A 609 -50.15 21.65 -22.59
C TYR A 609 -49.38 22.63 -23.47
N ALA A 610 -48.21 22.19 -23.92
CA ALA A 610 -47.32 22.91 -24.81
C ALA A 610 -46.86 22.00 -25.93
N VAL A 611 -46.84 22.50 -27.16
CA VAL A 611 -46.29 21.81 -28.33
C VAL A 611 -45.23 22.70 -28.94
N ALA A 612 -43.99 22.19 -29.01
CA ALA A 612 -42.87 22.84 -29.67
C ALA A 612 -42.56 22.11 -30.99
N TYR A 613 -42.16 22.88 -32.01
CA TYR A 613 -41.70 22.33 -33.28
C TYR A 613 -40.23 22.70 -33.47
N PHE A 614 -39.37 21.77 -33.80
CA PHE A 614 -37.95 22.06 -34.07
C PHE A 614 -37.54 21.64 -35.49
N PRO A 615 -36.56 22.35 -36.09
CA PRO A 615 -36.13 22.09 -37.45
C PRO A 615 -35.21 20.86 -37.54
N ILE A 616 -35.35 20.09 -38.60
CA ILE A 616 -34.49 18.95 -38.94
C ILE A 616 -33.94 19.17 -40.35
N LEU A 617 -32.62 19.06 -40.48
CA LEU A 617 -31.92 19.15 -41.75
C LEU A 617 -31.89 17.77 -42.41
N GLN A 618 -32.65 17.59 -43.51
CA GLN A 618 -32.49 16.40 -44.36
C GLN A 618 -31.30 16.62 -45.29
N LEU A 619 -30.21 15.89 -45.04
CA LEU A 619 -28.98 15.91 -45.83
C LEU A 619 -29.19 15.20 -47.19
N ASP A 620 -29.88 15.87 -48.11
CA ASP A 620 -29.74 15.61 -49.54
C ASP A 620 -28.78 16.66 -50.12
N LEU A 621 -27.60 16.21 -50.56
CA LEU A 621 -26.38 16.97 -50.92
C LEU A 621 -26.54 18.05 -52.03
N SER A 622 -27.75 18.44 -52.43
CA SER A 622 -27.97 19.56 -53.36
C SER A 622 -29.22 20.40 -53.09
N LYS A 623 -30.08 20.02 -52.13
CA LYS A 623 -31.30 20.75 -51.78
C LYS A 623 -31.58 20.56 -50.29
N GLY A 624 -30.99 21.39 -49.44
CA GLY A 624 -31.20 21.37 -47.99
C GLY A 624 -32.65 21.67 -47.63
N LYS A 625 -33.52 20.66 -47.67
CA LYS A 625 -34.92 20.82 -47.31
C LYS A 625 -35.05 20.74 -45.80
N ILE A 626 -35.46 21.84 -45.18
CA ILE A 626 -35.77 21.87 -43.74
C ILE A 626 -37.15 21.24 -43.52
N THR A 627 -37.20 20.23 -42.66
CA THR A 627 -38.45 19.62 -42.16
C THR A 627 -38.65 19.98 -40.69
N TRP A 628 -39.88 19.88 -40.18
CA TRP A 628 -40.20 20.22 -38.78
C TRP A 628 -40.76 19.00 -38.06
N GLU A 629 -40.23 18.70 -36.87
CA GLU A 629 -40.76 17.68 -35.98
C GLU A 629 -41.43 18.33 -34.77
N GLY A 630 -42.62 17.84 -34.41
CA GLY A 630 -43.41 18.37 -33.31
C GLY A 630 -43.31 17.49 -32.07
N CYS A 631 -42.95 18.09 -30.94
CA CYS A 631 -42.94 17.45 -29.62
C CYS A 631 -43.95 18.13 -28.69
N GLY A 632 -44.85 17.33 -28.12
CA GLY A 632 -45.88 17.78 -27.19
C GLY A 632 -45.63 17.31 -25.77
N VAL A 633 -45.82 18.20 -24.80
CA VAL A 633 -45.95 17.87 -23.38
C VAL A 633 -47.22 18.49 -22.81
N GLY A 634 -47.79 17.87 -21.78
CA GLY A 634 -48.90 18.47 -21.07
C GLY A 634 -49.29 17.69 -19.84
N TRP A 635 -50.17 18.26 -19.03
CA TRP A 635 -50.60 17.64 -17.78
C TRP A 635 -52.04 18.01 -17.45
N SER A 636 -52.69 17.11 -16.71
CA SER A 636 -54.05 17.27 -16.21
C SER A 636 -54.07 16.98 -14.70
N MET A 637 -54.73 17.86 -13.94
CA MET A 637 -54.99 17.68 -12.51
C MET A 637 -56.46 17.29 -12.30
N GLY A 638 -56.69 16.25 -11.48
CA GLY A 638 -58.04 15.81 -11.08
C GLY A 638 -58.70 16.74 -10.05
N LYS A 639 -60.03 16.60 -9.90
CA LYS A 639 -60.95 17.37 -9.03
C LYS A 639 -60.30 18.01 -7.77
N LEU A 640 -60.51 19.32 -7.58
CA LEU A 640 -60.51 19.91 -6.24
C LEU A 640 -61.77 19.44 -5.48
N GLY A 641 -61.62 18.51 -4.54
CA GLY A 641 -62.63 18.27 -3.49
C GLY A 641 -63.02 16.81 -3.22
N GLN A 642 -62.75 15.86 -4.11
CA GLN A 642 -62.82 14.42 -3.83
C GLN A 642 -61.68 13.75 -4.62
N ASP A 643 -60.77 13.09 -3.90
CA ASP A 643 -59.48 12.54 -4.33
C ASP A 643 -58.39 13.58 -4.65
N SER A 644 -57.93 14.26 -3.60
CA SER A 644 -56.71 15.05 -3.62
C SER A 644 -55.50 14.18 -3.97
N GLY A 645 -54.94 14.34 -5.18
CA GLY A 645 -53.52 14.05 -5.41
C GLY A 645 -53.12 13.45 -6.77
N SER A 646 -54.03 12.97 -7.62
CA SER A 646 -53.60 12.34 -8.88
C SER A 646 -53.32 13.36 -10.00
N VAL A 647 -52.05 13.50 -10.37
CA VAL A 647 -51.62 14.32 -11.51
C VAL A 647 -51.19 13.39 -12.65
N ARG A 648 -51.72 13.63 -13.86
CA ARG A 648 -51.31 12.91 -15.06
C ARG A 648 -50.48 13.83 -15.94
N TYR A 649 -49.31 13.36 -16.33
CA TYR A 649 -48.38 14.00 -17.24
C TYR A 649 -48.34 13.21 -18.55
N PHE A 650 -48.34 13.90 -19.67
CA PHE A 650 -48.28 13.34 -21.01
C PHE A 650 -47.08 13.96 -21.71
N SER A 651 -46.13 13.14 -22.12
CA SER A 651 -44.86 13.59 -22.70
C SER A 651 -44.54 12.80 -23.97
N MET A 652 -44.06 13.49 -24.99
CA MET A 652 -43.42 12.89 -26.17
C MET A 652 -41.88 12.93 -26.07
N LEU A 653 -41.33 13.41 -24.95
CA LEU A 653 -39.88 13.52 -24.77
C LEU A 653 -39.28 12.13 -24.59
N GLN A 654 -38.18 11.86 -25.30
CA GLN A 654 -37.50 10.57 -25.25
C GLN A 654 -36.82 10.32 -23.90
N GLU A 655 -36.46 11.37 -23.16
CA GLU A 655 -35.73 11.32 -21.89
C GLU A 655 -36.46 12.06 -20.75
N SER A 656 -37.66 11.61 -20.37
CA SER A 656 -38.39 12.24 -19.26
C SER A 656 -38.61 11.30 -18.07
N GLY A 657 -38.13 11.74 -16.90
CA GLY A 657 -38.51 11.19 -15.61
C GLY A 657 -39.89 11.71 -15.18
N ILE A 658 -40.52 11.08 -14.19
CA ILE A 658 -41.77 11.62 -13.62
C ILE A 658 -41.47 13.01 -13.06
N PRO A 659 -42.10 14.07 -13.60
CA PRO A 659 -41.82 15.44 -13.16
C PRO A 659 -42.48 15.71 -11.80
N ASP A 660 -41.84 16.55 -10.99
CA ASP A 660 -42.36 16.94 -9.68
C ASP A 660 -43.59 17.85 -9.80
N ASP A 661 -43.62 18.70 -10.84
CA ASP A 661 -44.72 19.57 -11.19
C ASP A 661 -44.79 19.81 -12.71
N GLY A 662 -45.84 20.52 -13.16
CA GLY A 662 -45.98 20.88 -14.58
C GLY A 662 -44.86 21.78 -15.12
N TYR A 663 -44.14 22.51 -14.25
CA TYR A 663 -43.03 23.38 -14.66
C TYR A 663 -41.80 22.57 -15.02
N GLU A 664 -41.48 21.53 -14.26
CA GLU A 664 -40.34 20.67 -14.58
C GLU A 664 -40.53 19.99 -15.94
N LEU A 665 -41.74 19.53 -16.25
CA LEU A 665 -42.05 18.96 -17.57
C LEU A 665 -41.90 20.00 -18.69
N PHE A 666 -42.32 21.24 -18.43
CA PHE A 666 -42.12 22.34 -19.37
C PHE A 666 -40.63 22.70 -19.54
N GLN A 667 -39.84 22.67 -18.48
CA GLN A 667 -38.38 22.86 -18.54
C GLN A 667 -37.70 21.77 -19.36
N GLN A 668 -38.11 20.51 -19.18
CA GLN A 668 -37.60 19.40 -19.99
C GLN A 668 -37.90 19.61 -21.49
N LEU A 669 -39.09 20.14 -21.85
CA LEU A 669 -39.40 20.50 -23.23
C LEU A 669 -38.48 21.62 -23.75
N LEU A 670 -38.26 22.66 -22.97
CA LEU A 670 -37.38 23.78 -23.36
C LEU A 670 -35.94 23.31 -23.53
N ALA A 671 -35.43 22.47 -22.63
CA ALA A 671 -34.08 21.92 -22.71
C ALA A 671 -33.89 21.04 -23.95
N GLU A 672 -34.84 20.14 -24.25
CA GLU A 672 -34.82 19.32 -25.47
C GLU A 672 -34.86 20.20 -26.73
N SER A 673 -35.72 21.22 -26.73
CA SER A 673 -35.81 22.19 -27.83
C SER A 673 -34.47 22.91 -28.04
N THR A 674 -33.85 23.44 -26.98
CA THR A 674 -32.51 24.06 -27.06
C THR A 674 -31.48 23.09 -27.63
N SER A 675 -31.46 21.84 -27.17
CA SER A 675 -30.51 20.83 -27.64
C SER A 675 -30.70 20.52 -29.13
N LYS A 676 -31.95 20.32 -29.58
CA LYS A 676 -32.27 20.08 -31.00
C LYS A 676 -31.95 21.26 -31.91
N TRP A 677 -32.18 22.49 -31.44
CA TRP A 677 -31.77 23.69 -32.16
C TRP A 677 -30.25 23.82 -32.28
N LEU A 678 -29.50 23.47 -31.23
CA LEU A 678 -28.04 23.49 -31.26
C LEU A 678 -27.48 22.40 -32.19
N GLU A 679 -28.04 21.18 -32.13
CA GLU A 679 -27.72 20.07 -33.03
C GLU A 679 -27.93 20.48 -34.50
N PHE A 680 -29.05 21.13 -34.79
CA PHE A 680 -29.32 21.69 -36.11
C PHE A 680 -28.27 22.73 -36.53
N CYS A 681 -27.92 23.68 -35.66
CA CYS A 681 -26.91 24.71 -35.96
C CYS A 681 -25.55 24.07 -36.31
N ILE A 682 -25.13 23.05 -35.58
CA ILE A 682 -23.87 22.32 -35.83
C ILE A 682 -23.94 21.60 -37.19
N GLN A 683 -25.02 20.87 -37.48
CA GLN A 683 -25.20 20.19 -38.77
C GLN A 683 -25.23 21.20 -39.94
N PHE A 684 -25.82 22.36 -39.74
CA PHE A 684 -25.88 23.41 -40.73
C PHE A 684 -24.51 24.08 -40.95
N GLU A 685 -23.72 24.28 -39.90
CA GLU A 685 -22.34 24.75 -39.98
C GLU A 685 -21.45 23.79 -40.79
N ASP A 686 -21.59 22.48 -40.55
CA ASP A 686 -20.88 21.45 -41.29
C ASP A 686 -21.28 21.44 -42.78
N HIS A 687 -22.57 21.60 -43.07
CA HIS A 687 -23.06 21.79 -44.42
C HIS A 687 -22.42 23.02 -45.11
N LEU A 688 -22.39 24.18 -44.44
CA LEU A 688 -21.74 25.38 -44.99
C LEU A 688 -20.23 25.20 -45.17
N SER A 689 -19.57 24.44 -44.29
CA SER A 689 -18.16 24.09 -44.41
C SER A 689 -17.88 23.23 -45.65
N HIS A 690 -18.77 22.27 -45.94
CA HIS A 690 -18.75 21.50 -47.18
C HIS A 690 -18.94 22.38 -48.42
N VAL A 691 -19.92 23.30 -48.38
CA VAL A 691 -20.15 24.27 -49.47
C VAL A 691 -18.92 25.15 -49.70
N ARG A 692 -18.27 25.62 -48.63
CA ARG A 692 -17.02 26.39 -48.69
C ARG A 692 -15.87 25.62 -49.35
N LEU A 693 -15.74 24.33 -49.03
CA LEU A 693 -14.72 23.47 -49.60
C LEU A 693 -14.96 23.21 -51.10
N ASP A 694 -16.22 23.04 -51.49
CA ASP A 694 -16.62 22.91 -52.90
C ASP A 694 -16.45 24.23 -53.68
N GLN A 695 -16.71 25.37 -53.05
CA GLN A 695 -16.43 26.69 -53.60
C GLN A 695 -14.93 26.86 -53.89
N LEU A 696 -14.05 26.52 -52.95
CA LEU A 696 -12.59 26.59 -53.14
C LEU A 696 -12.09 25.67 -54.26
N LYS A 697 -12.65 24.46 -54.38
CA LYS A 697 -12.31 23.52 -55.46
C LYS A 697 -12.79 23.99 -56.83
N SER A 698 -13.98 24.60 -56.89
CA SER A 698 -14.61 24.99 -58.15
C SER A 698 -14.17 26.37 -58.67
N GLN A 699 -13.57 27.22 -57.84
CA GLN A 699 -13.06 28.56 -58.20
C GLN A 699 -14.09 29.40 -58.97
N GLY A 700 -15.36 29.38 -58.50
CA GLY A 700 -16.47 30.13 -59.11
C GLY A 700 -16.90 29.66 -60.50
N LYS A 701 -16.64 28.40 -60.86
CA LYS A 701 -17.06 27.80 -62.16
C LYS A 701 -18.47 27.21 -62.13
N ARG A 702 -19.11 27.09 -60.97
CA ARG A 702 -20.48 26.56 -60.80
C ARG A 702 -21.44 27.71 -60.46
N PRO A 703 -22.30 28.16 -61.38
CA PRO A 703 -23.23 29.27 -61.11
C PRO A 703 -24.35 28.90 -60.13
N GLU A 704 -24.61 27.60 -59.94
CA GLU A 704 -25.65 27.07 -59.05
C GLU A 704 -25.34 27.33 -57.56
N THR A 705 -24.07 27.50 -57.17
CA THR A 705 -23.66 27.74 -55.77
C THR A 705 -24.24 29.03 -55.22
N ILE A 706 -24.37 30.08 -56.04
CA ILE A 706 -24.97 31.36 -55.65
C ILE A 706 -26.47 31.17 -55.34
N SER A 707 -27.18 30.39 -56.15
CA SER A 707 -28.60 30.09 -55.92
C SER A 707 -28.79 29.31 -54.61
N HIS A 708 -27.96 28.30 -54.37
CA HIS A 708 -28.02 27.50 -53.14
C HIS A 708 -27.65 28.31 -51.89
N LEU A 709 -26.64 29.19 -51.96
CA LEU A 709 -26.29 30.08 -50.85
C LEU A 709 -27.39 31.12 -50.59
N ALA A 710 -28.09 31.61 -51.63
CA ALA A 710 -29.24 32.49 -51.48
C ALA A 710 -30.45 31.77 -50.85
N GLU A 711 -30.69 30.51 -51.21
CA GLU A 711 -31.69 29.65 -50.56
C GLU A 711 -31.34 29.41 -49.08
N ASN A 712 -30.06 29.14 -48.77
CA ASN A 712 -29.59 28.99 -47.40
C ASN A 712 -29.77 30.28 -46.57
N ALA A 713 -29.53 31.46 -47.15
CA ALA A 713 -29.80 32.74 -46.50
C ALA A 713 -31.31 32.94 -46.19
N LEU A 714 -32.18 32.55 -47.13
CA LEU A 714 -33.64 32.57 -46.91
C LEU A 714 -34.04 31.63 -45.77
N HIS A 715 -33.44 30.44 -45.72
CA HIS A 715 -33.69 29.46 -44.66
C HIS A 715 -33.23 29.96 -43.28
N ILE A 716 -32.05 30.58 -43.14
CA ILE A 716 -31.62 31.18 -41.86
C ILE A 716 -32.59 32.29 -41.41
N ALA A 717 -33.04 33.15 -42.33
CA ALA A 717 -33.99 34.21 -41.99
C ALA A 717 -35.32 33.63 -41.46
N GLN A 718 -35.80 32.56 -42.09
CA GLN A 718 -36.99 31.80 -41.65
C GLN A 718 -36.79 31.17 -40.26
N LEU A 719 -35.62 30.56 -40.01
CA LEU A 719 -35.27 29.95 -38.73
C LEU A 719 -35.16 30.97 -37.59
N ARG A 720 -34.51 32.11 -37.83
CA ARG A 720 -34.41 33.20 -36.84
C ARG A 720 -35.78 33.71 -36.43
N ARG A 721 -36.70 33.85 -37.40
CA ARG A 721 -38.09 34.26 -37.14
C ARG A 721 -38.85 33.20 -36.34
N ALA A 722 -38.68 31.92 -36.66
CA ALA A 722 -39.28 30.82 -35.92
C ALA A 722 -38.79 30.78 -34.46
N LEU A 723 -37.48 30.84 -34.25
CA LEU A 723 -36.87 30.86 -32.92
C LEU A 723 -37.37 32.05 -32.09
N GLN A 724 -37.46 33.24 -32.69
CA GLN A 724 -38.02 34.41 -32.01
C GLN A 724 -39.48 34.21 -31.61
N GLY A 725 -40.28 33.56 -32.47
CA GLY A 725 -41.66 33.18 -32.16
C GLY A 725 -41.73 32.21 -30.98
N GLN A 726 -40.87 31.19 -30.95
CA GLN A 726 -40.83 30.19 -29.88
C GLN A 726 -40.41 30.78 -28.53
N VAL A 727 -39.36 31.61 -28.51
CA VAL A 727 -38.91 32.29 -27.28
C VAL A 727 -40.04 33.15 -26.71
N ARG A 728 -40.71 33.92 -27.57
CA ARG A 728 -41.84 34.76 -27.15
C ARG A 728 -43.00 33.92 -26.58
N SER A 729 -43.39 32.85 -27.26
CA SER A 729 -44.46 31.97 -26.76
C SER A 729 -44.08 31.25 -25.47
N ALA A 730 -42.79 30.94 -25.25
CA ALA A 730 -42.29 30.37 -24.01
C ALA A 730 -42.30 31.38 -22.85
N GLU A 731 -41.92 32.63 -23.09
CA GLU A 731 -41.99 33.73 -22.12
C GLU A 731 -43.44 34.03 -21.71
N GLU A 732 -44.35 34.09 -22.69
CA GLU A 732 -45.79 34.29 -22.47
C GLU A 732 -46.37 33.14 -21.62
N PHE A 733 -46.08 31.89 -21.96
CA PHE A 733 -46.54 30.73 -21.18
C PHE A 733 -45.93 30.66 -19.77
N ASN A 734 -44.64 30.96 -19.60
CA ASN A 734 -44.01 30.98 -18.28
C ASN A 734 -44.64 32.05 -17.38
N THR A 735 -44.97 33.21 -17.95
CA THR A 735 -45.65 34.30 -17.23
C THR A 735 -47.07 33.89 -16.83
N ASP A 736 -47.82 33.24 -17.72
CA ASP A 736 -49.19 32.81 -17.46
C ASP A 736 -49.26 31.63 -16.46
N LEU A 737 -48.31 30.71 -16.52
CA LEU A 737 -48.17 29.62 -15.56
C LEU A 737 -47.77 30.16 -14.17
N GLY A 738 -46.87 31.17 -14.14
CA GLY A 738 -46.37 31.87 -12.95
C GLY A 738 -47.46 32.50 -12.08
N ARG A 739 -48.37 33.21 -12.75
CA ARG A 739 -49.57 33.82 -12.14
C ARG A 739 -50.48 32.82 -11.41
N LEU A 740 -50.42 31.54 -11.77
CA LEU A 740 -51.30 30.49 -11.23
C LEU A 740 -50.73 29.73 -10.03
N HIS A 741 -49.41 29.59 -9.90
CA HIS A 741 -48.79 28.68 -8.91
C HIS A 741 -48.06 29.38 -7.75
N GLY A 742 -48.10 30.71 -7.66
CA GLY A 742 -47.43 31.47 -6.60
C GLY A 742 -45.92 31.59 -6.85
N GLY A 743 -45.42 32.83 -6.85
CA GLY A 743 -44.09 33.19 -7.36
C GLY A 743 -42.92 32.48 -6.71
N GLY A 744 -41.88 32.21 -7.52
CA GLY A 744 -40.58 31.66 -7.10
C GLY A 744 -39.96 30.66 -8.08
N LYS A 745 -40.77 29.91 -8.85
CA LYS A 745 -40.30 28.91 -9.83
C LYS A 745 -40.09 29.47 -11.25
N GLU A 746 -40.65 30.65 -11.53
CA GLU A 746 -40.54 31.36 -12.82
C GLU A 746 -39.08 31.63 -13.23
N GLN A 747 -38.22 31.92 -12.23
CA GLN A 747 -36.83 32.34 -12.45
C GLN A 747 -35.96 31.23 -13.05
N ARG A 748 -36.22 29.96 -12.71
CA ARG A 748 -35.51 28.81 -13.30
C ARG A 748 -35.88 28.57 -14.75
N ALA A 749 -37.14 28.78 -15.14
CA ALA A 749 -37.55 28.66 -16.53
C ALA A 749 -36.97 29.81 -17.38
N PHE A 750 -36.83 31.02 -16.81
CA PHE A 750 -36.13 32.12 -17.49
C PHE A 750 -34.67 31.82 -17.80
N GLU A 751 -33.94 31.12 -16.93
CA GLU A 751 -32.55 30.69 -17.20
C GLU A 751 -32.48 29.81 -18.47
N TYR A 752 -33.37 28.84 -18.64
CA TYR A 752 -33.43 28.03 -19.85
C TYR A 752 -33.88 28.84 -21.08
N ILE A 753 -34.82 29.76 -20.93
CA ILE A 753 -35.23 30.65 -22.04
C ILE A 753 -34.04 31.53 -22.48
N HIS A 754 -33.17 31.94 -21.55
CA HIS A 754 -31.95 32.68 -21.88
C HIS A 754 -30.94 31.84 -22.68
N THR A 755 -30.92 30.51 -22.58
CA THR A 755 -30.05 29.65 -23.43
C THR A 755 -30.37 29.76 -24.93
N PHE A 756 -31.60 30.14 -25.30
CA PHE A 756 -31.91 30.48 -26.70
C PHE A 756 -31.18 31.74 -27.20
N ALA A 757 -30.58 32.55 -26.32
CA ALA A 757 -29.69 33.64 -26.72
C ALA A 757 -28.43 33.11 -27.43
N ASP A 758 -27.86 32.02 -26.96
CA ASP A 758 -26.68 31.41 -27.57
C ASP A 758 -27.02 30.87 -28.96
N ILE A 759 -28.18 30.23 -29.11
CA ILE A 759 -28.68 29.77 -30.42
C ILE A 759 -28.90 30.96 -31.36
N ARG A 760 -29.47 32.08 -30.88
CA ARG A 760 -29.60 33.31 -31.69
C ARG A 760 -28.25 33.83 -32.18
N GLN A 761 -27.23 33.78 -31.32
CA GLN A 761 -25.87 34.18 -31.69
C GLN A 761 -25.27 33.22 -32.72
N GLN A 762 -25.42 31.91 -32.55
CA GLN A 762 -24.95 30.91 -33.52
C GLN A 762 -25.62 31.08 -34.89
N LEU A 763 -26.95 31.28 -34.93
CA LEU A 763 -27.66 31.57 -36.19
C LEU A 763 -27.21 32.89 -36.84
N GLN A 764 -26.76 33.87 -36.05
CA GLN A 764 -26.19 35.11 -36.58
C GLN A 764 -24.81 34.85 -37.21
N ILE A 765 -23.95 34.08 -36.54
CA ILE A 765 -22.64 33.69 -37.10
C ILE A 765 -22.83 32.93 -38.40
N LEU A 766 -23.80 32.00 -38.46
CA LEU A 766 -24.12 31.28 -39.69
C LEU A 766 -24.60 32.23 -40.81
N ASP A 767 -25.43 33.23 -40.52
CA ASP A 767 -25.82 34.27 -41.50
C ASP A 767 -24.60 35.06 -42.03
N GLU A 768 -23.67 35.41 -41.14
CA GLU A 768 -22.42 36.09 -41.48
C GLU A 768 -21.55 35.20 -42.38
N THR A 769 -21.40 33.91 -42.06
CA THR A 769 -20.64 32.98 -42.91
C THR A 769 -21.26 32.81 -44.30
N ILE A 770 -22.58 32.71 -44.43
CA ILE A 770 -23.24 32.64 -45.75
C ILE A 770 -22.95 33.92 -46.55
N ARG A 771 -23.02 35.08 -45.89
CA ARG A 771 -22.75 36.38 -46.53
C ARG A 771 -21.31 36.45 -47.04
N ASP A 772 -20.35 35.98 -46.26
CA ASP A 772 -18.95 35.91 -46.67
C ASP A 772 -18.76 34.97 -47.86
N LEU A 773 -19.36 33.77 -47.83
CA LEU A 773 -19.32 32.81 -48.94
C LEU A 773 -19.92 33.39 -50.23
N LEU A 774 -21.04 34.11 -50.12
CA LEU A 774 -21.67 34.84 -51.23
C LEU A 774 -20.74 35.94 -51.78
N GLN A 775 -20.11 36.74 -50.91
CA GLN A 775 -19.17 37.78 -51.34
C GLN A 775 -17.97 37.18 -52.09
N PHE A 776 -17.44 36.05 -51.61
CA PHE A 776 -16.37 35.34 -52.31
C PHE A 776 -16.82 34.80 -53.68
N GLU A 777 -18.03 34.22 -53.79
CA GLU A 777 -18.56 33.78 -55.10
C GLU A 777 -18.75 34.96 -56.06
N PHE A 778 -19.27 36.09 -55.60
CA PHE A 778 -19.41 37.28 -56.44
C PHE A 778 -18.05 37.83 -56.90
N ALA A 779 -17.04 37.78 -56.04
CA ALA A 779 -15.67 38.15 -56.41
C ALA A 779 -15.10 37.21 -57.48
N TRP A 780 -15.26 35.89 -57.32
CA TRP A 780 -14.83 34.91 -58.32
C TRP A 780 -15.60 35.04 -59.64
N ALA A 781 -16.92 35.27 -59.60
CA ALA A 781 -17.74 35.53 -60.78
C ALA A 781 -17.23 36.76 -61.54
N SER A 782 -16.92 37.85 -60.83
CA SER A 782 -16.35 39.08 -61.40
C SER A 782 -14.97 38.85 -62.04
N ILE A 783 -14.08 38.10 -61.38
CA ILE A 783 -12.75 37.74 -61.92
C ILE A 783 -12.89 36.87 -63.19
N ASN A 784 -13.76 35.87 -63.16
CA ASN A 784 -14.01 34.99 -64.31
C ASN A 784 -14.60 35.77 -65.49
N GLU A 785 -15.47 36.75 -65.23
CA GLU A 785 -16.02 37.64 -66.25
C GLU A 785 -14.96 38.59 -66.84
N ALA A 786 -14.07 39.14 -66.01
CA ALA A 786 -12.94 39.96 -66.44
C ALA A 786 -11.93 39.18 -67.31
N HIS A 787 -11.63 37.93 -66.95
CA HIS A 787 -10.80 37.04 -67.76
C HIS A 787 -11.44 36.68 -69.11
N LYS A 788 -12.76 36.44 -69.14
CA LYS A 788 -13.49 36.24 -70.40
C LYS A 788 -13.42 37.49 -71.28
N SER A 789 -13.63 38.68 -70.71
CA SER A 789 -13.57 39.96 -71.43
C SER A 789 -12.19 40.25 -72.03
N THR A 790 -11.11 40.04 -71.27
CA THR A 790 -9.73 40.22 -71.75
C THR A 790 -9.32 39.20 -72.83
N SER A 791 -9.74 37.93 -72.69
CA SER A 791 -9.56 36.90 -73.72
C SER A 791 -10.30 37.24 -75.02
N LEU A 792 -11.53 37.78 -74.90
CA LEU A 792 -12.31 38.25 -76.04
C LEU A 792 -11.60 39.41 -76.76
N ALA A 793 -11.04 40.36 -76.01
CA ALA A 793 -10.29 41.49 -76.57
C ALA A 793 -9.00 41.06 -77.31
N ILE A 794 -8.27 40.07 -76.79
CA ILE A 794 -7.09 39.49 -77.46
C ILE A 794 -7.52 38.76 -78.75
N SER A 795 -8.62 38.02 -78.69
CA SER A 795 -9.18 37.31 -79.86
C SER A 795 -9.66 38.28 -80.94
N MET A 796 -10.29 39.41 -80.56
CA MET A 796 -10.66 40.47 -81.49
C MET A 796 -9.44 41.15 -82.13
N LYS A 797 -8.34 41.37 -81.39
CA LYS A 797 -7.07 41.86 -81.98
C LYS A 797 -6.53 40.91 -83.06
N ARG A 798 -6.56 39.60 -82.80
CA ARG A 798 -6.14 38.58 -83.78
C ARG A 798 -7.06 38.53 -85.01
N LEU A 799 -8.38 38.65 -84.81
CA LEU A 799 -9.36 38.70 -85.89
C LEU A 799 -9.14 39.93 -86.78
N SER A 800 -8.88 41.09 -86.17
CA SER A 800 -8.60 42.35 -86.88
C SER A 800 -7.34 42.25 -87.76
N TRP A 801 -6.28 41.59 -87.30
CA TRP A 801 -5.10 41.29 -88.13
C TRP A 801 -5.44 40.42 -89.34
N ILE A 802 -6.29 39.40 -89.16
CA ILE A 802 -6.70 38.52 -90.26
C ILE A 802 -7.58 39.26 -91.28
N THR A 803 -8.53 40.08 -90.82
CA THR A 803 -9.49 40.76 -91.70
C THR A 803 -8.91 41.95 -92.46
N PHE A 804 -8.03 42.75 -91.85
CA PHE A 804 -7.53 43.96 -92.49
C PHE A 804 -6.21 43.79 -93.24
N ILE A 805 -5.39 42.79 -92.89
CA ILE A 805 -4.08 42.58 -93.52
C ILE A 805 -4.11 41.41 -94.51
N PHE A 806 -4.68 40.26 -94.12
CA PHE A 806 -4.54 39.02 -94.91
C PHE A 806 -5.70 38.77 -95.90
N LEU A 807 -6.93 39.12 -95.53
CA LEU A 807 -8.11 38.82 -96.35
C LEU A 807 -8.17 39.61 -97.69
N PRO A 808 -7.86 40.92 -97.75
CA PRO A 808 -7.90 41.67 -99.00
C PRO A 808 -6.87 41.18 -100.03
N ALA A 809 -5.68 40.81 -99.56
CA ALA A 809 -4.62 40.26 -100.41
C ALA A 809 -5.01 38.89 -101.02
N MET A 810 -5.68 38.02 -100.26
CA MET A 810 -6.18 36.75 -100.77
C MET A 810 -7.39 36.90 -101.71
N PHE A 811 -8.29 37.85 -101.46
CA PHE A 811 -9.46 38.09 -102.31
C PHE A 811 -9.08 38.66 -103.68
N ALA A 812 -8.11 39.60 -103.74
CA ALA A 812 -7.57 40.09 -105.00
C ALA A 812 -6.96 38.95 -105.84
N ALA A 813 -6.18 38.06 -105.24
CA ALA A 813 -5.58 36.93 -105.93
C ALA A 813 -6.60 35.91 -106.48
N SER A 814 -7.75 35.74 -105.80
CA SER A 814 -8.79 34.80 -106.20
C SER A 814 -9.75 35.34 -107.28
N LEU A 815 -10.00 36.65 -107.31
CA LEU A 815 -10.96 37.25 -108.26
C LEU A 815 -10.44 37.20 -109.71
N PHE A 816 -9.12 37.34 -109.90
CA PHE A 816 -8.49 37.27 -111.22
C PHE A 816 -8.30 35.84 -111.76
N GLY A 817 -8.44 34.82 -110.91
CA GLY A 817 -8.15 33.42 -111.28
C GLY A 817 -9.31 32.65 -111.92
N MET A 818 -10.57 33.08 -111.78
CA MET A 818 -11.72 32.16 -112.00
C MET A 818 -12.83 32.61 -112.95
N ASN A 819 -12.76 33.75 -113.65
CA ASN A 819 -13.81 34.07 -114.64
C ASN A 819 -13.31 34.93 -115.80
N VAL A 820 -12.74 34.26 -116.81
CA VAL A 820 -12.45 34.85 -118.13
C VAL A 820 -13.76 35.23 -118.86
N ASP A 821 -14.89 34.63 -118.50
CA ASP A 821 -16.17 34.82 -119.18
C ASP A 821 -17.02 35.99 -118.64
N ILE A 822 -16.60 36.65 -117.53
CA ILE A 822 -17.27 37.89 -117.05
C ILE A 822 -17.04 39.07 -118.01
N LEU A 823 -15.93 39.06 -118.76
CA LEU A 823 -15.58 40.10 -119.73
C LEU A 823 -16.27 39.94 -121.10
N GLU A 824 -16.92 38.80 -121.34
CA GLU A 824 -17.65 38.54 -122.60
C GLU A 824 -19.10 39.00 -122.53
N ASN A 825 -19.73 38.93 -121.35
CA ASN A 825 -21.13 39.35 -121.15
C ASN A 825 -21.29 40.79 -120.63
N ASN A 826 -20.20 41.49 -120.30
CA ASN A 826 -20.24 42.89 -119.83
C ASN A 826 -19.05 43.69 -120.41
N PRO A 827 -19.19 44.33 -121.59
CA PRO A 827 -18.10 45.07 -122.22
C PRO A 827 -17.63 46.30 -121.41
N ASP A 828 -18.44 46.79 -120.47
CA ASP A 828 -18.11 47.95 -119.64
C ASP A 828 -17.15 47.64 -118.47
N TRP A 829 -16.92 46.35 -118.15
CA TRP A 829 -16.03 45.94 -117.05
C TRP A 829 -14.55 45.84 -117.48
N ARG A 830 -14.27 45.99 -118.77
CA ARG A 830 -12.89 46.00 -119.30
C ARG A 830 -12.04 47.16 -118.76
N TRP A 831 -12.65 48.23 -118.25
CA TRP A 831 -11.93 49.39 -117.72
C TRP A 831 -11.57 49.30 -116.24
N VAL A 832 -12.16 48.38 -115.47
CA VAL A 832 -11.87 48.25 -114.03
C VAL A 832 -10.62 47.39 -113.76
N VAL A 833 -10.08 46.72 -114.79
CA VAL A 833 -8.94 45.78 -114.67
C VAL A 833 -7.55 46.47 -114.74
N VAL A 834 -7.46 47.79 -114.57
CA VAL A 834 -6.17 48.54 -114.70
C VAL A 834 -5.71 49.21 -113.39
N PHE A 835 -6.31 48.95 -112.22
CA PHE A 835 -5.77 49.41 -110.93
C PHE A 835 -5.83 48.38 -109.81
#